data_AF-A0A7X0SLX4-F1
#
_entry.id   AF-A0A7X0SLX4-F1
#
_cell.length_a   1.000
_cell.length_b   1.000
_cell.length_c   1.000
_cell.angle_alpha   90.00
_cell.angle_beta   90.00
_cell.angle_gamma   90.00
#
_symmetry.space_group_name_H-M   'P 1'
#
loop_
_entity.id
_entity.type
_entity.pdbx_description
1 polymer ?
#
loop_
_entity_poly.entity_id
_entity_poly.type
_entity_poly.pdbx_seq_one_letter_code
_entity_poly.pdbx_strand_id
1 'polypeptide(L)'
;MRDSSYNSSTQVNSQIPFQGGEKKVMKKSLSFLVALALVFGLFASMAAAADTDLTTAQKYQQLVDNKVLKGTTDGDPHLTSNLTRAEFATIAVAIAGLQEDTASTSAFKDVKAGQWWTGAIQAAYNAGLVNGVGNNLFSPKANVTVQEIIKVAVGIAGLTPVADATVDGAAAWAGPYIKAAQDAGLPVPTNYTAAATRGQTIDLAYAVYLSKQVKPLSDVKAVVNADDTITVTGKTAGGVDGVKVAVGTADAAAATLNADGTFTYTTAKQAVGSYDLTVTAYKGDTSVSSSKVSATIDGFTVSSVTVLNGKQIAVKFNKAVQEGTSVGGTSYNIADNATNDANSYFLLAGKDPSNVSVSDDKMTVTLTYASFLSSKDAFVQFEVKGDLKSASGQTNAGYKQAIQLSDSTAPTVTGTTFAGTVATLTFSEPVPTATLGTISVNGSEIGTDTAASIYYVPVSDGLAGSEAKAVEIHGLSVATNYNVYIVGGKDIFGNYFDYNGTVNVPNDNVAPTITSLTVAGSVVTVKFSEAVSNAGKAVLSGEADVNGVPASDNLSATYDLSGWLDGATFRNISVKISGYKDLVANPGLDYSSNVSIGLDQTNPTFQAVTTDGQNFVFKFNEELNHAFNTGAPITYKYTNTDGVVFTNQTLSGTRTIGYDANNDNNGVADDTGEWNYLVVDSDNSTTNNVPAGKYEFTINSGAVKDLAGNSSDAATAVITVSGSSSSGGLALSAVYTSFTNSTNPTNYQNLKNNQLVLEFNKELAAANDVSKYQINGSALPNGSTSTFIYDKKHVLVELPDGSIQATGTRTVSVTGLAASDGDTLGSTKSATPILNENVRPVAQSVVIASDSTLNVTFSETLGNGVGNNGTPSGSISGVEVWINGVKSAASFTYGYSNNVLTISSSTANTFNATQSIQVKFIGSNVADMKGNTVADITLNK
;
A
#
# COMPACT_ATOMS: atom_id res chain seq x y z
N MET A 1 -24.81 -52.88 6.22
CA MET A 1 -26.19 -52.86 6.74
C MET A 1 -26.18 -52.30 8.17
N ARG A 2 -26.93 -51.21 8.38
CA ARG A 2 -27.54 -50.69 9.62
C ARG A 2 -26.71 -50.29 10.86
N ASP A 3 -26.69 -48.96 11.05
CA ASP A 3 -27.20 -48.16 12.19
C ASP A 3 -26.60 -48.27 13.60
N SER A 4 -25.80 -47.23 13.93
CA SER A 4 -25.94 -46.23 15.00
C SER A 4 -26.61 -46.58 16.35
N SER A 5 -25.91 -46.32 17.48
CA SER A 5 -26.23 -45.27 18.49
C SER A 5 -25.71 -45.53 19.94
N TYR A 6 -25.46 -44.41 20.65
CA TYR A 6 -25.37 -44.14 22.13
C TYR A 6 -24.07 -44.22 22.97
N ASN A 7 -23.57 -43.01 23.30
CA ASN A 7 -23.22 -42.38 24.60
C ASN A 7 -22.77 -43.16 25.86
N SER A 8 -21.57 -42.73 26.32
CA SER A 8 -21.15 -42.28 27.67
C SER A 8 -20.80 -43.25 28.82
N SER A 9 -19.73 -42.82 29.52
CA SER A 9 -19.42 -42.91 30.97
C SER A 9 -18.34 -43.91 31.41
N THR A 10 -17.33 -43.41 32.14
CA THR A 10 -16.87 -43.90 33.46
C THR A 10 -15.72 -43.05 34.06
N GLN A 11 -16.09 -42.15 34.99
CA GLN A 11 -15.63 -42.02 36.40
C GLN A 11 -14.65 -43.11 36.94
N VAL A 12 -13.70 -42.97 37.90
CA VAL A 12 -13.44 -42.05 39.05
C VAL A 12 -11.97 -42.20 39.58
N ASN A 13 -11.45 -41.14 40.24
CA ASN A 13 -10.67 -41.08 41.54
C ASN A 13 -9.23 -41.60 41.73
N SER A 14 -8.29 -40.72 42.16
CA SER A 14 -7.96 -40.51 43.60
C SER A 14 -6.71 -39.64 43.89
N GLN A 15 -6.90 -38.65 44.77
CA GLN A 15 -6.05 -38.18 45.89
C GLN A 15 -4.78 -37.32 45.70
N ILE A 16 -4.60 -36.47 46.72
CA ILE A 16 -3.82 -35.22 46.88
C ILE A 16 -2.58 -35.50 47.75
N PRO A 17 -1.59 -34.58 47.79
CA PRO A 17 -1.20 -34.04 49.10
C PRO A 17 -1.10 -32.51 49.16
N PHE A 18 -1.44 -32.00 50.35
CA PHE A 18 -1.53 -30.60 50.78
C PHE A 18 -0.19 -30.01 51.27
N GLN A 19 -0.12 -28.67 51.18
CA GLN A 19 0.48 -27.65 52.06
C GLN A 19 1.38 -26.69 51.27
N GLY A 20 1.31 -25.36 51.37
CA GLY A 20 0.48 -24.46 52.14
C GLY A 20 0.90 -23.02 51.78
N GLY A 21 -0.06 -22.15 51.51
CA GLY A 21 0.15 -20.73 51.23
C GLY A 21 -1.18 -20.02 51.39
N GLU A 22 -1.29 -19.24 52.46
CA GLU A 22 -2.52 -18.61 52.95
C GLU A 22 -3.27 -17.81 51.87
N LYS A 23 -4.46 -18.28 51.47
CA LYS A 23 -5.41 -17.44 50.73
C LYS A 23 -6.47 -16.93 51.70
N LYS A 24 -6.26 -15.69 52.13
CA LYS A 24 -7.19 -14.83 52.87
C LYS A 24 -8.51 -14.75 52.10
N VAL A 25 -9.44 -15.65 52.39
CA VAL A 25 -10.83 -15.61 51.91
C VAL A 25 -11.52 -14.39 52.51
N MET A 26 -11.54 -13.30 51.75
CA MET A 26 -12.33 -12.14 52.11
C MET A 26 -13.80 -12.41 51.75
N LYS A 27 -14.61 -12.46 52.80
CA LYS A 27 -16.07 -12.47 52.87
C LYS A 27 -16.72 -11.30 52.09
N LYS A 28 -16.56 -11.26 50.77
CA LYS A 28 -17.06 -10.15 49.93
C LYS A 28 -18.10 -10.55 48.89
N SER A 29 -18.33 -11.84 48.63
CA SER A 29 -19.35 -12.27 47.64
C SER A 29 -20.74 -12.52 48.23
N LEU A 30 -20.85 -12.91 49.51
CA LEU A 30 -22.15 -13.19 50.13
C LEU A 30 -22.84 -11.92 50.64
N SER A 31 -22.08 -10.93 51.14
CA SER A 31 -22.61 -9.62 51.49
C SER A 31 -22.98 -8.78 50.26
N PHE A 32 -22.39 -9.05 49.09
CA PHE A 32 -22.73 -8.37 47.85
C PHE A 32 -24.07 -8.87 47.29
N LEU A 33 -24.38 -10.17 47.41
CA LEU A 33 -25.64 -10.73 46.93
C LEU A 33 -26.83 -10.42 47.86
N VAL A 34 -26.60 -10.34 49.18
CA VAL A 34 -27.60 -9.89 50.15
C VAL A 34 -27.80 -8.36 50.08
N ALA A 35 -26.75 -7.58 49.82
CA ALA A 35 -26.89 -6.15 49.53
C ALA A 35 -27.62 -5.91 48.19
N LEU A 36 -27.39 -6.74 47.17
CA LEU A 36 -28.10 -6.62 45.89
C LEU A 36 -29.61 -6.92 46.06
N ALA A 37 -29.99 -7.91 46.86
CA ALA A 37 -31.40 -8.21 47.14
C ALA A 37 -32.11 -7.17 48.05
N LEU A 38 -31.41 -6.60 49.04
CA LEU A 38 -31.94 -5.50 49.86
C LEU A 38 -32.03 -4.17 49.08
N VAL A 39 -31.15 -3.96 48.10
CA VAL A 39 -31.22 -2.81 47.19
C VAL A 39 -32.38 -2.99 46.20
N PHE A 40 -32.65 -4.19 45.68
CA PHE A 40 -33.83 -4.43 44.82
C PHE A 40 -35.18 -4.38 45.57
N GLY A 41 -35.22 -4.70 46.88
CA GLY A 41 -36.43 -4.60 47.69
C GLY A 41 -36.85 -3.16 48.05
N LEU A 42 -35.91 -2.21 48.10
CA LEU A 42 -36.18 -0.79 48.39
C LEU A 42 -36.49 0.05 47.15
N PHE A 43 -36.31 -0.50 45.94
CA PHE A 43 -36.76 0.14 44.69
C PHE A 43 -38.12 -0.37 44.20
N ALA A 44 -38.61 -1.51 44.70
CA ALA A 44 -39.93 -2.04 44.34
C ALA A 44 -41.10 -1.20 44.87
N SER A 45 -40.90 -0.40 45.92
CA SER A 45 -41.91 0.57 46.40
C SER A 45 -41.83 1.94 45.73
N MET A 46 -40.78 2.21 44.93
CA MET A 46 -40.67 3.47 44.16
C MET A 46 -41.20 3.31 42.73
N ALA A 47 -41.28 2.08 42.21
CA ALA A 47 -41.87 1.76 40.90
C ALA A 47 -43.41 1.81 40.88
N ALA A 48 -44.06 2.16 42.00
CA ALA A 48 -45.49 2.44 42.07
C ALA A 48 -45.81 3.95 42.13
N ALA A 49 -44.84 4.83 41.93
CA ALA A 49 -45.08 6.20 41.52
C ALA A 49 -44.94 6.26 39.99
N ALA A 50 -45.91 5.67 39.28
CA ALA A 50 -46.17 6.11 37.92
C ALA A 50 -46.34 7.64 38.00
N ASP A 51 -45.53 8.35 37.23
CA ASP A 51 -45.55 9.80 37.08
C ASP A 51 -47.01 10.22 36.88
N THR A 52 -47.60 10.76 37.93
CA THR A 52 -48.99 11.21 37.89
C THR A 52 -48.91 12.65 37.46
N ASP A 53 -49.34 12.91 36.23
CA ASP A 53 -49.56 14.26 35.72
C ASP A 53 -50.10 15.16 36.83
N LEU A 54 -49.40 16.27 37.11
CA LEU A 54 -49.82 17.21 38.14
C LEU A 54 -51.28 17.60 37.86
N THR A 55 -52.14 17.45 38.87
CA THR A 55 -53.51 17.95 38.79
C THR A 55 -53.49 19.47 38.53
N THR A 56 -54.54 20.02 37.93
CA THR A 56 -54.65 21.46 37.69
C THR A 56 -54.47 22.28 38.99
N ALA A 57 -54.89 21.75 40.14
CA ALA A 57 -54.66 22.36 41.45
C ALA A 57 -53.17 22.37 41.86
N GLN A 58 -52.44 21.28 41.61
CA GLN A 58 -51.00 21.24 41.86
C GLN A 58 -50.22 22.16 40.91
N LYS A 59 -50.62 22.25 39.63
CA LYS A 59 -50.04 23.21 38.67
C LYS A 59 -50.26 24.66 39.10
N TYR A 60 -51.47 24.99 39.57
CA TYR A 60 -51.76 26.29 40.16
C TYR A 60 -50.84 26.58 41.35
N GLN A 61 -50.74 25.63 42.29
CA GLN A 61 -49.93 25.78 43.49
C GLN A 61 -48.45 25.99 43.15
N GLN A 62 -47.93 25.24 42.17
CA GLN A 62 -46.57 25.43 41.66
C GLN A 62 -46.33 26.85 41.12
N LEU A 63 -47.27 27.42 40.37
CA LEU A 63 -47.13 28.80 39.88
C LEU A 63 -47.14 29.82 41.03
N VAL A 64 -47.89 29.56 42.10
CA VAL A 64 -47.91 30.39 43.31
C VAL A 64 -46.61 30.25 44.09
N ASP A 65 -46.15 29.02 44.32
CA ASP A 65 -44.93 28.71 45.07
C ASP A 65 -43.69 29.28 44.39
N ASN A 66 -43.64 29.22 43.06
CA ASN A 66 -42.61 29.85 42.23
C ASN A 66 -42.76 31.37 42.09
N LYS A 67 -43.70 31.99 42.81
CA LYS A 67 -43.98 33.43 42.84
C LYS A 67 -44.34 34.03 41.48
N VAL A 68 -44.84 33.20 40.56
CA VAL A 68 -45.36 33.66 39.28
C VAL A 68 -46.76 34.22 39.48
N LEU A 69 -47.62 33.48 40.18
CA LEU A 69 -48.96 33.93 40.58
C LEU A 69 -48.97 34.37 42.05
N LYS A 70 -49.78 35.38 42.37
CA LYS A 70 -49.92 35.93 43.73
C LYS A 70 -50.83 35.11 44.66
N GLY A 71 -51.57 34.14 44.12
CA GLY A 71 -52.64 33.44 44.86
C GLY A 71 -53.96 34.24 44.88
N THR A 72 -55.04 33.62 45.34
CA THR A 72 -56.33 34.27 45.61
C THR A 72 -56.41 34.76 47.06
N THR A 73 -57.23 35.78 47.32
CA THR A 73 -57.34 36.39 48.66
C THR A 73 -58.04 35.50 49.69
N ASP A 74 -58.87 34.55 49.23
CA ASP A 74 -59.62 33.60 50.06
C ASP A 74 -58.95 32.22 50.16
N GLY A 75 -57.84 32.01 49.45
CA GLY A 75 -57.10 30.75 49.44
C GLY A 75 -57.71 29.64 48.57
N ASP A 76 -58.89 29.85 47.97
CA ASP A 76 -59.47 28.91 47.00
C ASP A 76 -58.99 29.27 45.59
N PRO A 77 -58.35 28.36 44.84
CA PRO A 77 -57.89 28.62 43.48
C PRO A 77 -59.02 28.79 42.46
N HIS A 78 -60.29 28.54 42.80
CA HIS A 78 -61.48 28.79 41.94
C HIS A 78 -61.37 28.18 40.53
N LEU A 79 -60.81 26.97 40.43
CA LEU A 79 -60.42 26.36 39.15
C LEU A 79 -61.60 26.07 38.20
N THR A 80 -62.80 25.85 38.74
CA THR A 80 -64.00 25.56 37.95
C THR A 80 -64.77 26.83 37.52
N SER A 81 -64.41 27.98 38.08
CA SER A 81 -65.09 29.25 37.80
C SER A 81 -64.67 29.83 36.46
N ASN A 82 -65.62 30.47 35.76
CA ASN A 82 -65.33 31.27 34.56
C ASN A 82 -64.43 32.45 34.92
N LEU A 83 -63.55 32.81 34.01
CA LEU A 83 -62.55 33.84 34.23
C LEU A 83 -62.91 35.13 33.50
N THR A 84 -62.87 36.26 34.20
CA THR A 84 -63.10 37.57 33.60
C THR A 84 -61.87 38.03 32.81
N ARG A 85 -62.05 38.89 31.80
CA ARG A 85 -60.95 39.45 31.00
C ARG A 85 -59.90 40.17 31.87
N ALA A 86 -60.30 40.79 32.98
CA ALA A 86 -59.39 41.43 33.94
C ALA A 86 -58.52 40.42 34.71
N GLU A 87 -59.13 39.35 35.22
CA GLU A 87 -58.38 38.25 35.86
C GLU A 87 -57.44 37.59 34.86
N PHE A 88 -57.87 37.44 33.60
CA PHE A 88 -57.07 36.82 32.56
C PHE A 88 -55.84 37.65 32.22
N ALA A 89 -56.02 38.96 32.02
CA ALA A 89 -54.92 39.88 31.77
C ALA A 89 -53.88 39.82 32.89
N THR A 90 -54.33 39.67 34.14
CA THR A 90 -53.44 39.54 35.31
C THR A 90 -52.61 38.25 35.27
N ILE A 91 -53.24 37.11 34.95
CA ILE A 91 -52.52 35.83 34.76
C ILE A 91 -51.57 35.92 33.56
N ALA A 92 -52.00 36.49 32.44
CA ALA A 92 -51.20 36.61 31.23
C ALA A 92 -49.94 37.47 31.45
N VAL A 93 -50.05 38.61 32.14
CA VAL A 93 -48.91 39.47 32.52
C VAL A 93 -47.92 38.72 33.41
N ALA A 94 -48.43 38.02 34.42
CA ALA A 94 -47.62 37.23 35.34
C ALA A 94 -46.82 36.13 34.62
N ILE A 95 -47.49 35.33 33.78
CA ILE A 95 -46.85 34.25 33.01
C ILE A 95 -45.91 34.81 31.92
N ALA A 96 -46.21 36.00 31.39
CA ALA A 96 -45.32 36.68 30.48
C ALA A 96 -44.05 37.21 31.16
N GLY A 97 -43.98 37.24 32.49
CA GLY A 97 -42.88 37.83 33.26
C GLY A 97 -42.86 39.37 33.20
N LEU A 98 -44.00 39.99 32.88
CA LEU A 98 -44.13 41.43 32.74
C LEU A 98 -44.45 42.07 34.09
N GLN A 99 -43.99 43.30 34.29
CA GLN A 99 -44.37 44.11 35.45
C GLN A 99 -45.69 44.82 35.17
N GLU A 100 -46.57 44.87 36.17
CA GLU A 100 -47.79 45.68 36.10
C GLU A 100 -47.42 47.16 35.92
N ASP A 101 -48.17 47.86 35.08
CA ASP A 101 -47.93 49.28 34.85
C ASP A 101 -48.32 50.10 36.10
N THR A 102 -47.39 50.89 36.62
CA THR A 102 -47.61 51.76 37.78
C THR A 102 -48.34 53.05 37.44
N ALA A 103 -48.59 53.33 36.15
CA ALA A 103 -49.33 54.51 35.71
C ALA A 103 -50.84 54.39 35.98
N SER A 104 -51.45 55.50 36.40
CA SER A 104 -52.88 55.57 36.78
C SER A 104 -53.86 55.63 35.59
N THR A 105 -53.39 55.55 34.34
CA THR A 105 -54.21 55.78 33.14
C THR A 105 -54.25 54.56 32.23
N SER A 106 -55.46 54.11 31.89
CA SER A 106 -55.71 53.02 30.94
C SER A 106 -56.00 53.54 29.53
N ALA A 107 -55.62 52.77 28.50
CA ALA A 107 -56.05 52.98 27.12
C ALA A 107 -57.57 52.81 26.91
N PHE A 108 -58.28 52.24 27.88
CA PHE A 108 -59.70 51.92 27.80
C PHE A 108 -60.56 52.74 28.77
N LYS A 109 -61.69 53.26 28.28
CA LYS A 109 -62.58 54.18 29.00
C LYS A 109 -63.29 53.54 30.20
N ASP A 110 -63.50 52.23 30.16
CA ASP A 110 -64.19 51.45 31.21
C ASP A 110 -63.24 50.87 32.27
N VAL A 111 -61.94 51.15 32.18
CA VAL A 111 -60.93 50.77 33.16
C VAL A 111 -60.48 52.03 33.90
N LYS A 112 -60.96 52.19 35.13
CA LYS A 112 -60.71 53.40 35.93
C LYS A 112 -59.37 53.33 36.65
N ALA A 113 -58.77 54.49 36.90
CA ALA A 113 -57.59 54.61 37.75
C ALA A 113 -57.81 53.96 39.13
N GLY A 114 -56.79 53.26 39.64
CA GLY A 114 -56.80 52.67 40.98
C GLY A 114 -57.60 51.36 41.14
N GLN A 115 -58.17 50.81 40.06
CA GLN A 115 -58.71 49.45 40.10
C GLN A 115 -57.56 48.43 40.07
N TRP A 116 -57.72 47.31 40.77
CA TRP A 116 -56.65 46.31 40.92
C TRP A 116 -56.16 45.71 39.59
N TRP A 117 -57.01 45.70 38.56
CA TRP A 117 -56.67 45.20 37.23
C TRP A 117 -56.06 46.25 36.30
N THR A 118 -56.05 47.53 36.67
CA THR A 118 -55.69 48.63 35.75
C THR A 118 -54.26 48.49 35.24
N GLY A 119 -53.30 48.25 36.14
CA GLY A 119 -51.89 48.08 35.78
C GLY A 119 -51.64 46.81 34.94
N ALA A 120 -52.32 45.71 35.26
CA ALA A 120 -52.22 44.46 34.52
C ALA A 120 -52.81 44.57 33.09
N ILE A 121 -53.99 45.18 32.94
CA ILE A 121 -54.60 45.38 31.62
C ILE A 121 -53.72 46.29 30.75
N GLN A 122 -53.16 47.36 31.33
CA GLN A 122 -52.31 48.28 30.59
C GLN A 122 -50.99 47.60 30.16
N ALA A 123 -50.36 46.84 31.05
CA ALA A 123 -49.15 46.06 30.72
C ALA A 123 -49.41 45.02 29.62
N ALA A 124 -50.52 44.28 29.71
CA ALA A 124 -50.91 43.30 28.71
C ALA A 124 -51.21 43.94 27.34
N TYR A 125 -51.81 45.13 27.32
CA TYR A 125 -52.08 45.89 26.11
C TYR A 125 -50.79 46.41 25.47
N ASN A 126 -49.90 47.02 26.26
CA ASN A 126 -48.60 47.52 25.80
C ASN A 126 -47.73 46.40 25.20
N ALA A 127 -47.82 45.19 25.76
CA ALA A 127 -47.14 44.00 25.27
C ALA A 127 -47.84 43.33 24.07
N GLY A 128 -48.96 43.87 23.58
CA GLY A 128 -49.72 43.31 22.45
C GLY A 128 -50.44 41.99 22.74
N LEU A 129 -50.50 41.56 24.00
CA LEU A 129 -51.10 40.30 24.40
C LEU A 129 -52.62 40.35 24.25
N VAL A 130 -53.25 41.42 24.76
CA VAL A 130 -54.71 41.60 24.75
C VAL A 130 -55.11 42.83 23.94
N ASN A 131 -56.33 42.80 23.40
CA ASN A 131 -56.95 43.91 22.68
C ASN A 131 -58.27 44.32 23.35
N GLY A 132 -58.73 45.54 23.07
CA GLY A 132 -60.08 45.98 23.45
C GLY A 132 -61.17 45.31 22.62
N VAL A 133 -62.42 45.44 23.05
CA VAL A 133 -63.60 44.89 22.38
C VAL A 133 -64.29 45.89 21.43
N GLY A 134 -63.62 47.00 21.12
CA GLY A 134 -64.15 48.11 20.32
C GLY A 134 -64.56 49.33 21.17
N ASN A 135 -64.77 50.49 20.53
CA ASN A 135 -65.18 51.75 21.17
C ASN A 135 -64.30 52.23 22.35
N ASN A 136 -63.01 51.88 22.35
CA ASN A 136 -62.06 52.09 23.45
C ASN A 136 -62.55 51.45 24.77
N LEU A 137 -63.19 50.29 24.70
CA LEU A 137 -63.62 49.48 25.85
C LEU A 137 -62.81 48.20 25.95
N PHE A 138 -62.53 47.76 27.18
CA PHE A 138 -61.88 46.48 27.46
C PHE A 138 -62.86 45.40 27.92
N SER A 139 -63.96 45.80 28.57
CA SER A 139 -64.92 44.93 29.24
C SER A 139 -64.30 44.06 30.34
N PRO A 140 -63.70 44.65 31.40
CA PRO A 140 -62.91 43.91 32.40
C PRO A 140 -63.69 42.81 33.12
N LYS A 141 -65.01 42.96 33.25
CA LYS A 141 -65.91 42.00 33.92
C LYS A 141 -66.54 40.95 32.99
N ALA A 142 -66.36 41.07 31.67
CA ALA A 142 -66.84 40.07 30.73
C ALA A 142 -65.98 38.80 30.83
N ASN A 143 -66.55 37.63 30.56
CA ASN A 143 -65.79 36.39 30.50
C ASN A 143 -64.85 36.38 29.30
N VAL A 144 -63.65 35.84 29.46
CA VAL A 144 -62.74 35.53 28.34
C VAL A 144 -63.11 34.18 27.75
N THR A 145 -62.95 34.01 26.43
CA THR A 145 -63.22 32.75 25.74
C THR A 145 -61.99 31.85 25.63
N VAL A 146 -62.19 30.55 25.43
CA VAL A 146 -61.10 29.56 25.28
C VAL A 146 -60.16 29.92 24.12
N GLN A 147 -60.69 30.32 22.97
CA GLN A 147 -59.86 30.72 21.81
C GLN A 147 -59.05 32.00 22.07
N GLU A 148 -59.55 32.91 22.90
CA GLU A 148 -58.82 34.12 23.28
C GLU A 148 -57.62 33.78 24.19
N ILE A 149 -57.80 32.88 25.17
CA ILE A 149 -56.69 32.47 26.02
C ILE A 149 -55.62 31.71 25.23
N ILE A 150 -56.02 30.90 24.24
CA ILE A 150 -55.08 30.18 23.35
C ILE A 150 -54.26 31.16 22.51
N LYS A 151 -54.89 32.15 21.87
CA LYS A 151 -54.18 33.18 21.09
C LYS A 151 -53.11 33.89 21.91
N VAL A 152 -53.43 34.21 23.16
CA VAL A 152 -52.47 34.87 24.06
C VAL A 152 -51.36 33.90 24.50
N ALA A 153 -51.69 32.66 24.85
CA ALA A 153 -50.70 31.65 25.20
C ALA A 153 -49.67 31.41 24.07
N VAL A 154 -50.14 31.31 22.82
CA VAL A 154 -49.31 31.21 21.61
C VAL A 154 -48.36 32.40 21.49
N GLY A 155 -48.88 33.62 21.69
CA GLY A 155 -48.06 34.83 21.68
C GLY A 155 -47.03 34.88 22.80
N ILE A 156 -47.41 34.51 24.02
CA ILE A 156 -46.50 34.46 25.19
C ILE A 156 -45.42 33.40 24.96
N ALA A 157 -45.74 32.25 24.37
CA ALA A 157 -44.81 31.17 24.06
C ALA A 157 -43.90 31.47 22.85
N GLY A 158 -44.11 32.58 22.13
CA GLY A 158 -43.34 32.94 20.95
C GLY A 158 -43.58 32.02 19.74
N LEU A 159 -44.73 31.34 19.70
CA LEU A 159 -45.09 30.43 18.62
C LEU A 159 -45.63 31.21 17.42
N THR A 160 -45.19 30.84 16.22
CA THR A 160 -45.66 31.44 14.97
C THR A 160 -47.03 30.86 14.58
N PRO A 161 -48.06 31.69 14.32
CA PRO A 161 -49.35 31.20 13.84
C PRO A 161 -49.22 30.46 12.50
N VAL A 162 -49.92 29.34 12.35
CA VAL A 162 -49.91 28.56 11.09
C VAL A 162 -50.84 29.27 10.10
N ALA A 163 -50.25 29.93 9.10
CA ALA A 163 -50.98 30.69 8.09
C ALA A 163 -52.10 29.85 7.46
N ASP A 164 -53.27 30.47 7.29
CA ASP A 164 -54.47 29.91 6.66
C ASP A 164 -55.06 28.64 7.31
N ALA A 165 -54.56 28.22 8.48
CA ALA A 165 -55.11 27.05 9.17
C ALA A 165 -56.52 27.33 9.70
N THR A 166 -57.46 26.44 9.39
CA THR A 166 -58.82 26.42 9.94
C THR A 166 -58.96 25.32 10.98
N VAL A 167 -59.73 25.57 12.04
CA VAL A 167 -60.02 24.59 13.08
C VAL A 167 -61.52 24.57 13.34
N ASP A 168 -62.14 23.40 13.20
CA ASP A 168 -63.58 23.23 13.39
C ASP A 168 -64.01 23.62 14.81
N GLY A 169 -65.11 24.38 14.90
CA GLY A 169 -65.64 24.90 16.17
C GLY A 169 -64.94 26.15 16.70
N ALA A 170 -63.88 26.63 16.05
CA ALA A 170 -63.23 27.90 16.36
C ALA A 170 -63.67 29.02 15.42
N ALA A 171 -63.54 30.28 15.85
CA ALA A 171 -63.68 31.41 14.95
C ALA A 171 -62.54 31.40 13.90
N ALA A 172 -62.82 31.86 12.67
CA ALA A 172 -61.85 31.83 11.57
C ALA A 172 -60.50 32.48 11.91
N TRP A 173 -60.51 33.56 12.70
CA TRP A 173 -59.29 34.25 13.13
C TRP A 173 -58.43 33.43 14.12
N ALA A 174 -59.04 32.49 14.85
CA ALA A 174 -58.38 31.71 15.89
C ALA A 174 -57.71 30.44 15.37
N GLY A 175 -58.15 29.93 14.20
CA GLY A 175 -57.61 28.71 13.58
C GLY A 175 -56.08 28.65 13.51
N PRO A 176 -55.40 29.70 13.00
CA PRO A 176 -53.93 29.76 12.93
C PRO A 176 -53.23 29.58 14.29
N TYR A 177 -53.80 30.14 15.35
CA TYR A 177 -53.24 30.10 16.69
C TYR A 177 -53.52 28.76 17.37
N ILE A 178 -54.73 28.23 17.21
CA ILE A 178 -55.11 26.93 17.77
C ILE A 178 -54.26 25.83 17.15
N LYS A 179 -54.05 25.87 15.82
CA LYS A 179 -53.19 24.91 15.13
C LYS A 179 -51.73 25.01 15.62
N ALA A 180 -51.20 26.23 15.75
CA ALA A 180 -49.85 26.42 16.31
C ALA A 180 -49.72 25.87 17.74
N ALA A 181 -50.74 26.03 18.59
CA ALA A 181 -50.75 25.49 19.94
C ALA A 181 -50.81 23.95 19.95
N GLN A 182 -51.60 23.34 19.07
CA GLN A 182 -51.68 21.88 18.90
C GLN A 182 -50.36 21.30 18.41
N ASP A 183 -49.73 21.94 17.41
CA ASP A 183 -48.45 21.49 16.84
C ASP A 183 -47.29 21.61 17.84
N ALA A 184 -47.39 22.56 18.78
CA ALA A 184 -46.45 22.72 19.90
C ALA A 184 -46.77 21.81 21.11
N GLY A 185 -47.81 20.97 21.03
CA GLY A 185 -48.19 20.06 22.11
C GLY A 185 -48.74 20.75 23.37
N LEU A 186 -49.25 21.98 23.25
CA LEU A 186 -49.88 22.66 24.38
C LEU A 186 -51.22 21.98 24.76
N PRO A 187 -51.63 22.01 26.03
CA PRO A 187 -52.90 21.43 26.47
C PRO A 187 -54.08 22.33 26.03
N VAL A 188 -54.49 22.17 24.78
CA VAL A 188 -55.52 22.98 24.12
C VAL A 188 -56.93 22.49 24.50
N PRO A 189 -57.77 23.32 25.15
CA PRO A 189 -59.17 22.95 25.41
C PRO A 189 -60.00 22.96 24.11
N THR A 190 -60.98 22.06 24.00
CA THR A 190 -61.67 21.77 22.72
C THR A 190 -62.95 22.56 22.46
N ASN A 191 -63.51 23.27 23.46
CA ASN A 191 -64.70 24.13 23.30
C ASN A 191 -64.30 25.60 23.15
N TYR A 192 -63.88 25.99 21.95
CA TYR A 192 -63.15 27.23 21.68
C TYR A 192 -63.93 28.53 21.92
N THR A 193 -65.25 28.53 21.71
CA THR A 193 -66.08 29.76 21.81
C THR A 193 -66.73 29.95 23.18
N ALA A 194 -66.66 28.95 24.07
CA ALA A 194 -67.18 29.03 25.42
C ALA A 194 -66.30 29.92 26.32
N ALA A 195 -66.88 30.37 27.45
CA ALA A 195 -66.14 31.03 28.51
C ALA A 195 -65.07 30.08 29.06
N ALA A 196 -63.82 30.56 29.16
CA ALA A 196 -62.73 29.78 29.73
C ALA A 196 -62.83 29.74 31.25
N THR A 197 -62.62 28.54 31.80
CA THR A 197 -62.47 28.37 33.24
C THR A 197 -61.05 28.75 33.68
N ARG A 198 -60.90 29.08 34.97
CA ARG A 198 -59.58 29.30 35.56
C ARG A 198 -58.67 28.07 35.42
N GLY A 199 -59.20 26.87 35.59
CA GLY A 199 -58.46 25.62 35.45
C GLY A 199 -57.86 25.44 34.05
N GLN A 200 -58.68 25.59 32.99
CA GLN A 200 -58.19 25.56 31.61
C GLN A 200 -57.10 26.60 31.34
N THR A 201 -57.24 27.79 31.92
CA THR A 201 -56.24 28.86 31.82
C THR A 201 -54.95 28.47 32.52
N ILE A 202 -55.03 27.85 33.70
CA ILE A 202 -53.86 27.40 34.48
C ILE A 202 -53.13 26.26 33.80
N ASP A 203 -53.83 25.26 33.25
CA ASP A 203 -53.18 24.15 32.53
C ASP A 203 -52.36 24.67 31.34
N LEU A 204 -52.93 25.60 30.56
CA LEU A 204 -52.25 26.23 29.44
C LEU A 204 -51.12 27.16 29.89
N ALA A 205 -51.36 27.98 30.92
CA ALA A 205 -50.38 28.90 31.49
C ALA A 205 -49.16 28.16 32.07
N TYR A 206 -49.38 27.03 32.74
CA TYR A 206 -48.32 26.20 33.30
C TYR A 206 -47.43 25.63 32.20
N ALA A 207 -48.02 25.11 31.13
CA ALA A 207 -47.26 24.62 29.97
C ALA A 207 -46.39 25.73 29.34
N VAL A 208 -46.94 26.94 29.18
CA VAL A 208 -46.19 28.11 28.67
C VAL A 208 -45.11 28.58 29.66
N TYR A 209 -45.37 28.52 30.97
CA TYR A 209 -44.38 28.83 31.99
C TYR A 209 -43.20 27.85 31.95
N LEU A 210 -43.46 26.56 31.76
CA LEU A 210 -42.41 25.55 31.61
C LEU A 210 -41.60 25.78 30.32
N SER A 211 -42.25 26.09 29.19
CA SER A 211 -41.55 26.33 27.92
C SER A 211 -40.60 27.53 27.98
N LYS A 212 -40.94 28.57 28.76
CA LYS A 212 -40.08 29.75 28.97
C LYS A 212 -38.86 29.53 29.85
N GLN A 213 -38.81 28.45 30.63
CA GLN A 213 -37.68 28.14 31.49
C GLN A 213 -36.57 27.36 30.78
N VAL A 214 -36.77 26.98 29.52
CA VAL A 214 -35.85 26.15 28.75
C VAL A 214 -35.09 27.02 27.75
N LYS A 215 -33.76 26.99 27.81
CA LYS A 215 -32.91 27.57 26.76
C LYS A 215 -32.91 26.64 25.53
N PRO A 216 -32.89 27.19 24.31
CA PRO A 216 -33.04 26.41 23.08
C PRO A 216 -32.00 25.30 22.95
N LEU A 217 -32.39 24.20 22.29
CA LEU A 217 -31.44 23.20 21.79
C LEU A 217 -30.35 23.91 20.98
N SER A 218 -29.09 23.60 21.26
CA SER A 218 -27.94 24.18 20.58
C SER A 218 -26.96 23.09 20.16
N ASP A 219 -26.10 23.39 19.18
CA ASP A 219 -25.10 22.47 18.64
C ASP A 219 -25.67 21.12 18.17
N VAL A 220 -26.94 21.07 17.76
CA VAL A 220 -27.57 19.83 17.28
C VAL A 220 -26.94 19.42 15.96
N LYS A 221 -26.37 18.21 15.91
CA LYS A 221 -25.68 17.65 14.74
C LYS A 221 -26.08 16.20 14.56
N ALA A 222 -26.17 15.75 13.31
CA ALA A 222 -26.26 14.35 12.94
C ALA A 222 -25.03 13.96 12.11
N VAL A 223 -24.39 12.85 12.46
CA VAL A 223 -23.21 12.32 11.79
C VAL A 223 -23.48 10.87 11.41
N VAL A 224 -23.18 10.51 10.16
CA VAL A 224 -23.25 9.12 9.69
C VAL A 224 -21.96 8.40 10.06
N ASN A 225 -22.10 7.26 10.70
CA ASN A 225 -20.98 6.40 11.09
C ASN A 225 -20.65 5.39 9.98
N ALA A 226 -19.47 4.77 10.07
CA ALA A 226 -19.00 3.80 9.08
C ALA A 226 -19.87 2.53 8.97
N ASP A 227 -20.65 2.21 10.02
CA ASP A 227 -21.58 1.07 10.07
C ASP A 227 -23.00 1.42 9.59
N ASP A 228 -23.18 2.59 8.97
CA ASP A 228 -24.46 3.18 8.53
C ASP A 228 -25.45 3.44 9.68
N THR A 229 -24.97 3.62 10.91
CA THR A 229 -25.76 4.25 11.98
C THR A 229 -25.65 5.76 11.91
N ILE A 230 -26.62 6.48 12.49
CA ILE A 230 -26.60 7.94 12.59
C ILE A 230 -26.47 8.31 14.07
N THR A 231 -25.41 9.02 14.42
CA THR A 231 -25.23 9.60 15.77
C THR A 231 -25.69 11.05 15.76
N VAL A 232 -26.68 11.33 16.60
CA VAL A 232 -27.19 12.68 16.88
C VAL A 232 -26.62 13.16 18.21
N THR A 233 -26.03 14.34 18.19
CA THR A 233 -25.49 15.01 19.38
C THR A 233 -26.04 16.42 19.49
N GLY A 234 -25.98 16.99 20.68
CA GLY A 234 -26.27 18.40 20.91
C GLY A 234 -26.17 18.78 22.37
N LYS A 235 -26.59 20.00 22.67
CA LYS A 235 -26.61 20.55 24.02
C LYS A 235 -27.98 21.10 24.37
N THR A 236 -28.31 20.92 25.62
CA THR A 236 -29.40 21.55 26.34
C THR A 236 -28.77 22.53 27.33
N ALA A 237 -29.42 23.64 27.61
CA ALA A 237 -28.93 24.57 28.61
C ALA A 237 -29.89 24.63 29.81
N GLY A 238 -29.76 23.63 30.69
CA GLY A 238 -30.38 23.54 32.02
C GLY A 238 -31.92 23.48 32.04
N GLY A 239 -32.48 22.57 32.84
CA GLY A 239 -33.92 22.54 33.14
C GLY A 239 -34.80 21.71 32.19
N VAL A 240 -34.23 20.71 31.52
CA VAL A 240 -34.95 19.67 30.78
C VAL A 240 -34.77 18.33 31.49
N ASP A 241 -35.81 17.49 31.45
CA ASP A 241 -35.82 16.18 32.11
C ASP A 241 -35.44 15.05 31.13
N GLY A 242 -35.53 15.30 29.82
CA GLY A 242 -35.11 14.35 28.80
C GLY A 242 -35.02 14.95 27.39
N VAL A 243 -34.35 14.23 26.49
CA VAL A 243 -34.29 14.52 25.06
C VAL A 243 -34.72 13.26 24.31
N LYS A 244 -35.59 13.40 23.31
CA LYS A 244 -35.94 12.30 22.40
C LYS A 244 -35.61 12.66 20.95
N VAL A 245 -35.27 11.66 20.15
CA VAL A 245 -34.95 11.80 18.73
C VAL A 245 -35.86 10.90 17.92
N ALA A 246 -36.56 11.48 16.95
CA ALA A 246 -37.34 10.75 15.94
C ALA A 246 -36.58 10.76 14.61
N VAL A 247 -36.56 9.62 13.93
CA VAL A 247 -35.97 9.47 12.59
C VAL A 247 -37.11 9.36 11.57
N GLY A 248 -37.28 10.37 10.72
CA GLY A 248 -38.42 10.47 9.81
C GLY A 248 -39.76 10.48 10.55
N THR A 249 -40.62 9.51 10.24
CA THR A 249 -41.94 9.34 10.87
C THR A 249 -41.95 8.29 12.00
N ALA A 250 -40.79 7.74 12.37
CA ALA A 250 -40.69 6.75 13.43
C ALA A 250 -40.92 7.34 14.83
N ASP A 251 -41.29 6.49 15.78
CA ASP A 251 -41.47 6.89 17.18
C ASP A 251 -40.18 7.47 17.77
N ALA A 252 -40.32 8.53 18.57
CA ALA A 252 -39.19 9.21 19.18
C ALA A 252 -38.56 8.36 20.29
N ALA A 253 -37.26 8.09 20.19
CA ALA A 253 -36.49 7.32 21.17
C ALA A 253 -35.72 8.24 22.12
N ALA A 254 -35.54 7.83 23.38
CA ALA A 254 -34.79 8.62 24.36
C ALA A 254 -33.29 8.69 24.02
N ALA A 255 -32.75 9.91 24.04
CA ALA A 255 -31.31 10.15 23.99
C ALA A 255 -30.69 10.05 25.39
N THR A 256 -29.41 9.70 25.44
CA THR A 256 -28.65 9.76 26.69
C THR A 256 -28.32 11.22 26.98
N LEU A 257 -28.88 11.78 28.06
CA LEU A 257 -28.63 13.15 28.52
C LEU A 257 -27.63 13.13 29.69
N ASN A 258 -26.51 13.84 29.52
CA ASN A 258 -25.47 13.96 30.53
C ASN A 258 -25.74 15.13 31.49
N ALA A 259 -25.15 15.08 32.67
CA ALA A 259 -25.29 16.12 33.70
C ALA A 259 -24.77 17.50 33.27
N ASP A 260 -23.86 17.56 32.29
CA ASP A 260 -23.34 18.81 31.70
C ASP A 260 -24.28 19.41 30.63
N GLY A 261 -25.42 18.77 30.39
CA GLY A 261 -26.43 19.20 29.41
C GLY A 261 -26.17 18.70 27.99
N THR A 262 -25.08 17.98 27.71
CA THR A 262 -24.86 17.32 26.42
C THR A 262 -25.75 16.10 26.28
N PHE A 263 -26.21 15.79 25.05
CA PHE A 263 -26.94 14.55 24.79
C PHE A 263 -26.39 13.81 23.57
N THR A 264 -26.61 12.50 23.54
CA THR A 264 -26.24 11.63 22.42
C THR A 264 -27.28 10.55 22.18
N TYR A 265 -27.61 10.31 20.93
CA TYR A 265 -28.45 9.21 20.47
C TYR A 265 -27.84 8.59 19.21
N THR A 266 -27.79 7.27 19.13
CA THR A 266 -27.32 6.58 17.93
C THR A 266 -28.41 5.64 17.44
N THR A 267 -28.77 5.75 16.17
CA THR A 267 -29.81 4.91 15.55
C THR A 267 -29.31 3.48 15.41
N ALA A 268 -30.23 2.52 15.21
CA ALA A 268 -29.88 1.28 14.54
C ALA A 268 -29.41 1.57 13.10
N LYS A 269 -28.75 0.59 12.47
CA LYS A 269 -28.31 0.67 11.07
C LYS A 269 -29.48 1.09 10.17
N GLN A 270 -29.23 2.08 9.31
CA GLN A 270 -30.21 2.61 8.36
C GLN A 270 -29.87 2.18 6.93
N ALA A 271 -30.87 2.24 6.05
CA ALA A 271 -30.68 1.98 4.63
C ALA A 271 -30.07 3.20 3.91
N VAL A 272 -29.64 3.02 2.66
CA VAL A 272 -29.21 4.15 1.82
C VAL A 272 -30.37 5.12 1.63
N GLY A 273 -30.15 6.41 1.90
CA GLY A 273 -31.19 7.42 1.81
C GLY A 273 -30.90 8.67 2.62
N SER A 274 -31.78 9.66 2.48
CA SER A 274 -31.76 10.88 3.27
C SER A 274 -32.78 10.79 4.40
N TYR A 275 -32.34 11.15 5.61
CA TYR A 275 -33.13 11.07 6.83
C TYR A 275 -33.24 12.46 7.45
N ASP A 276 -34.47 12.88 7.72
CA ASP A 276 -34.76 14.03 8.58
C ASP A 276 -34.90 13.54 10.03
N LEU A 277 -34.11 14.09 10.95
CA LEU A 277 -34.14 13.77 12.36
C LEU A 277 -34.72 14.94 13.14
N THR A 278 -35.77 14.67 13.90
CA THR A 278 -36.39 15.66 14.80
C THR A 278 -35.94 15.39 16.22
N VAL A 279 -35.27 16.37 16.82
CA VAL A 279 -34.78 16.32 18.20
C VAL A 279 -35.71 17.18 19.06
N THR A 280 -36.28 16.60 20.11
CA THR A 280 -37.22 17.28 20.99
C THR A 280 -36.76 17.17 22.44
N ALA A 281 -36.64 18.31 23.11
CA ALA A 281 -36.39 18.38 24.54
C ALA A 281 -37.72 18.40 25.31
N TYR A 282 -37.74 17.74 26.48
CA TYR A 282 -38.90 17.58 27.33
C TYR A 282 -38.65 18.06 28.76
N LYS A 283 -39.71 18.55 29.39
CA LYS A 283 -39.79 18.80 30.84
C LYS A 283 -41.07 18.12 31.34
N GLY A 284 -40.93 17.09 32.17
CA GLY A 284 -41.92 16.02 32.31
C GLY A 284 -42.30 15.47 30.94
N ASP A 285 -43.59 15.34 30.68
CA ASP A 285 -44.12 14.91 29.38
C ASP A 285 -44.32 16.05 28.36
N THR A 286 -44.09 17.31 28.77
CA THR A 286 -44.31 18.46 27.90
C THR A 286 -43.09 18.71 27.00
N SER A 287 -43.32 18.80 25.69
CA SER A 287 -42.29 19.25 24.74
C SER A 287 -42.00 20.73 24.92
N VAL A 288 -40.73 21.09 25.10
CA VAL A 288 -40.31 22.46 25.44
C VAL A 288 -39.40 23.11 24.40
N SER A 289 -38.73 22.32 23.56
CA SER A 289 -37.94 22.81 22.42
C SER A 289 -37.79 21.72 21.37
N SER A 290 -37.73 22.08 20.08
CA SER A 290 -37.45 21.14 19.00
C SER A 290 -36.48 21.71 17.98
N SER A 291 -35.70 20.83 17.35
CA SER A 291 -34.76 21.14 16.28
C SER A 291 -34.77 20.04 15.23
N LYS A 292 -34.46 20.38 13.98
CA LYS A 292 -34.36 19.43 12.87
C LYS A 292 -32.96 19.44 12.29
N VAL A 293 -32.42 18.25 12.04
CA VAL A 293 -31.16 18.03 11.34
C VAL A 293 -31.36 16.93 10.31
N SER A 294 -30.54 16.91 9.26
CA SER A 294 -30.58 15.85 8.25
C SER A 294 -29.26 15.10 8.18
N ALA A 295 -29.34 13.85 7.77
CA ALA A 295 -28.19 12.99 7.49
C ALA A 295 -28.47 12.15 6.25
N THR A 296 -27.48 12.00 5.38
CA THR A 296 -27.58 11.19 4.16
C THR A 296 -26.61 10.02 4.25
N ILE A 297 -27.13 8.82 4.09
CA ILE A 297 -26.34 7.60 3.99
C ILE A 297 -26.16 7.31 2.52
N ASP A 298 -24.95 7.55 2.02
CA ASP A 298 -24.56 7.22 0.65
C ASP A 298 -24.55 5.70 0.43
N GLY A 299 -24.75 5.29 -0.82
CA GLY A 299 -24.55 3.90 -1.24
C GLY A 299 -23.06 3.53 -1.33
N PHE A 300 -22.78 2.24 -1.45
CA PHE A 300 -21.43 1.72 -1.61
C PHE A 300 -20.98 1.78 -3.08
N THR A 301 -20.01 2.64 -3.38
CA THR A 301 -19.59 2.96 -4.75
C THR A 301 -18.08 3.01 -4.90
N VAL A 302 -17.61 2.81 -6.14
CA VAL A 302 -16.22 3.06 -6.52
C VAL A 302 -16.01 4.57 -6.61
N SER A 303 -15.07 5.08 -5.81
CA SER A 303 -14.65 6.49 -5.81
C SER A 303 -13.65 6.80 -6.92
N SER A 304 -12.67 5.91 -7.14
CA SER A 304 -11.69 6.07 -8.22
C SER A 304 -11.05 4.75 -8.61
N VAL A 305 -10.59 4.67 -9.85
CA VAL A 305 -9.73 3.59 -10.37
C VAL A 305 -8.46 4.22 -10.89
N THR A 306 -7.31 3.72 -10.45
CA THR A 306 -5.99 4.28 -10.78
C THR A 306 -5.07 3.15 -11.21
N VAL A 307 -4.47 3.26 -12.39
CA VAL A 307 -3.37 2.39 -12.79
C VAL A 307 -2.14 2.79 -11.99
N LEU A 308 -1.61 1.86 -11.19
CA LEU A 308 -0.45 2.11 -10.34
C LEU A 308 0.85 1.90 -11.11
N ASN A 309 0.91 0.84 -11.92
CA ASN A 309 2.08 0.46 -12.73
C ASN A 309 1.70 -0.55 -13.82
N GLY A 310 2.69 -1.04 -14.58
CA GLY A 310 2.71 -2.21 -15.50
C GLY A 310 1.81 -3.42 -15.22
N LYS A 311 1.43 -3.66 -13.97
CA LYS A 311 0.67 -4.85 -13.55
C LYS A 311 -0.46 -4.54 -12.55
N GLN A 312 -0.51 -3.34 -11.98
CA GLN A 312 -1.37 -3.06 -10.82
C GLN A 312 -2.39 -1.94 -11.04
N ILE A 313 -3.59 -2.15 -10.49
CA ILE A 313 -4.67 -1.17 -10.45
C ILE A 313 -5.15 -1.02 -9.01
N ALA A 314 -5.24 0.22 -8.52
CA ALA A 314 -5.90 0.56 -7.27
C ALA A 314 -7.35 0.97 -7.51
N VAL A 315 -8.27 0.37 -6.76
CA VAL A 315 -9.70 0.71 -6.74
C VAL A 315 -10.04 1.28 -5.38
N LYS A 316 -10.33 2.58 -5.32
CA LYS A 316 -10.77 3.24 -4.09
C LYS A 316 -12.28 3.25 -4.01
N PHE A 317 -12.82 2.94 -2.84
CA PHE A 317 -14.24 2.95 -2.52
C PHE A 317 -14.57 4.07 -1.54
N ASN A 318 -15.84 4.50 -1.51
CA ASN A 318 -16.30 5.52 -0.58
C ASN A 318 -16.58 4.99 0.84
N LYS A 319 -16.63 3.66 1.00
CA LYS A 319 -16.80 2.94 2.28
C LYS A 319 -15.83 1.76 2.32
N ALA A 320 -15.49 1.33 3.53
CA ALA A 320 -14.68 0.12 3.76
C ALA A 320 -15.33 -1.11 3.09
N VAL A 321 -14.55 -1.93 2.41
CA VAL A 321 -14.98 -3.19 1.78
C VAL A 321 -15.02 -4.31 2.82
N GLN A 322 -15.96 -5.25 2.67
CA GLN A 322 -16.07 -6.42 3.54
C GLN A 322 -14.97 -7.45 3.23
N GLU A 323 -14.28 -7.97 4.25
CA GLU A 323 -13.31 -9.08 4.13
C GLU A 323 -14.00 -10.45 3.95
N GLY A 324 -13.43 -11.31 3.10
CA GLY A 324 -13.90 -12.67 2.78
C GLY A 324 -13.18 -13.24 1.54
N THR A 325 -13.37 -14.52 1.19
CA THR A 325 -12.64 -15.21 0.09
C THR A 325 -12.69 -14.53 -1.28
N SER A 326 -13.60 -13.59 -1.50
CA SER A 326 -13.72 -12.81 -2.74
C SER A 326 -13.14 -11.39 -2.68
N VAL A 327 -12.68 -10.94 -1.51
CA VAL A 327 -12.11 -9.59 -1.30
C VAL A 327 -10.97 -9.55 -0.27
N GLY A 328 -10.52 -10.68 0.26
CA GLY A 328 -9.52 -10.72 1.32
C GLY A 328 -8.69 -11.99 1.28
N GLY A 329 -7.55 -11.93 0.59
CA GLY A 329 -6.34 -12.51 1.15
C GLY A 329 -5.84 -13.87 0.67
N THR A 330 -6.24 -14.39 -0.50
CA THR A 330 -5.52 -15.53 -1.09
C THR A 330 -5.35 -15.40 -2.59
N SER A 331 -4.11 -15.62 -3.05
CA SER A 331 -3.72 -15.85 -4.43
C SER A 331 -4.77 -16.68 -5.17
N TYR A 332 -5.19 -16.23 -6.35
CA TYR A 332 -6.03 -17.04 -7.22
C TYR A 332 -5.14 -18.14 -7.81
N ASN A 333 -5.08 -19.31 -7.16
CA ASN A 333 -4.29 -20.41 -7.67
C ASN A 333 -5.02 -20.97 -8.91
N ILE A 334 -4.59 -20.59 -10.10
CA ILE A 334 -5.19 -20.97 -11.40
C ILE A 334 -5.08 -22.50 -11.66
N ALA A 335 -4.42 -23.26 -10.78
CA ALA A 335 -4.12 -24.67 -10.99
C ALA A 335 -5.21 -25.68 -10.57
N ASP A 336 -6.29 -25.31 -9.88
CA ASP A 336 -7.38 -26.25 -9.56
C ASP A 336 -8.68 -25.90 -10.31
N ASN A 337 -8.64 -26.25 -11.60
CA ASN A 337 -9.79 -26.24 -12.48
C ASN A 337 -10.72 -27.43 -12.13
N ALA A 338 -11.50 -27.33 -11.05
CA ALA A 338 -12.50 -28.35 -10.71
C ALA A 338 -13.82 -27.80 -10.13
N THR A 339 -13.90 -26.53 -9.75
CA THR A 339 -15.17 -25.90 -9.36
C THR A 339 -15.28 -24.50 -9.97
N ASN A 340 -16.36 -24.26 -10.73
CA ASN A 340 -16.68 -23.00 -11.39
C ASN A 340 -16.97 -21.83 -10.41
N ASP A 341 -16.04 -21.44 -9.54
CA ASP A 341 -16.18 -20.21 -8.77
C ASP A 341 -15.60 -19.02 -9.55
N ALA A 342 -16.29 -18.64 -10.61
CA ALA A 342 -16.03 -17.49 -11.50
C ALA A 342 -16.25 -16.10 -10.82
N ASN A 343 -15.86 -15.95 -9.56
CA ASN A 343 -16.36 -14.91 -8.66
C ASN A 343 -15.33 -13.83 -8.28
N SER A 344 -14.34 -13.51 -9.13
CA SER A 344 -13.67 -12.21 -8.98
C SER A 344 -14.70 -11.10 -9.20
N TYR A 345 -14.82 -10.18 -8.24
CA TYR A 345 -15.58 -8.95 -8.43
C TYR A 345 -14.89 -7.99 -9.39
N PHE A 346 -13.63 -8.19 -9.73
CA PHE A 346 -12.83 -7.27 -10.52
C PHE A 346 -12.41 -7.90 -11.84
N LEU A 347 -12.63 -7.19 -12.94
CA LEU A 347 -12.26 -7.63 -14.28
C LEU A 347 -11.54 -6.51 -15.03
N LEU A 348 -10.48 -6.88 -15.75
CA LEU A 348 -9.81 -6.01 -16.72
C LEU A 348 -9.90 -6.67 -18.10
N ALA A 349 -10.60 -6.05 -19.04
CA ALA A 349 -10.91 -6.64 -20.35
C ALA A 349 -11.51 -8.06 -20.25
N GLY A 350 -12.33 -8.31 -19.22
CA GLY A 350 -12.94 -9.62 -18.96
C GLY A 350 -12.00 -10.66 -18.33
N LYS A 351 -10.80 -10.26 -17.88
CA LYS A 351 -9.84 -11.13 -17.19
C LYS A 351 -9.79 -10.84 -15.70
N ASP A 352 -9.68 -11.89 -14.90
CA ASP A 352 -9.51 -11.80 -13.46
C ASP A 352 -8.07 -11.36 -13.11
N PRO A 353 -7.88 -10.65 -11.98
CA PRO A 353 -6.57 -10.39 -11.43
C PRO A 353 -5.93 -11.69 -10.93
N SER A 354 -4.59 -11.75 -10.98
CA SER A 354 -3.80 -12.84 -10.40
C SER A 354 -3.75 -12.75 -8.87
N ASN A 355 -3.77 -11.53 -8.32
CA ASN A 355 -3.79 -11.28 -6.88
C ASN A 355 -4.65 -10.05 -6.52
N VAL A 356 -5.26 -10.07 -5.34
CA VAL A 356 -6.08 -8.99 -4.78
C VAL A 356 -5.66 -8.74 -3.33
N SER A 357 -5.27 -7.52 -3.03
CA SER A 357 -4.93 -7.07 -1.67
C SER A 357 -5.79 -5.86 -1.29
N VAL A 358 -6.04 -5.69 0.00
CA VAL A 358 -6.88 -4.61 0.54
C VAL A 358 -6.07 -3.81 1.56
N SER A 359 -6.18 -2.49 1.51
CA SER A 359 -5.53 -1.59 2.46
C SER A 359 -6.06 -1.79 3.88
N ASP A 360 -5.29 -1.37 4.90
CA ASP A 360 -5.67 -1.51 6.31
C ASP A 360 -6.99 -0.81 6.67
N ASP A 361 -7.26 0.35 6.04
CA ASP A 361 -8.53 1.09 6.17
C ASP A 361 -9.69 0.45 5.40
N LYS A 362 -9.40 -0.60 4.61
CA LYS A 362 -10.30 -1.35 3.75
C LYS A 362 -10.97 -0.51 2.68
N MET A 363 -10.50 0.70 2.39
CA MET A 363 -11.09 1.58 1.40
C MET A 363 -10.45 1.44 0.01
N THR A 364 -9.27 0.81 -0.09
CA THR A 364 -8.55 0.64 -1.35
C THR A 364 -8.24 -0.83 -1.60
N VAL A 365 -8.58 -1.31 -2.80
CA VAL A 365 -8.27 -2.66 -3.27
C VAL A 365 -7.22 -2.56 -4.37
N THR A 366 -6.06 -3.21 -4.18
CA THR A 366 -4.99 -3.30 -5.17
C THR A 366 -5.06 -4.64 -5.88
N LEU A 367 -5.27 -4.57 -7.18
CA LEU A 367 -5.40 -5.69 -8.10
C LEU A 367 -4.07 -5.86 -8.84
N THR A 368 -3.51 -7.07 -8.87
CA THR A 368 -2.28 -7.38 -9.61
C THR A 368 -2.59 -8.39 -10.70
N TYR A 369 -2.15 -8.13 -11.92
CA TYR A 369 -2.32 -8.98 -13.10
C TYR A 369 -0.97 -9.55 -13.54
N ALA A 370 -0.97 -10.72 -14.18
CA ALA A 370 0.26 -11.29 -14.74
C ALA A 370 0.95 -10.33 -15.73
N SER A 371 0.16 -9.69 -16.60
CA SER A 371 0.66 -8.66 -17.51
C SER A 371 -0.47 -7.85 -18.17
N PHE A 372 -0.21 -6.57 -18.44
CA PHE A 372 -1.04 -5.71 -19.29
C PHE A 372 -0.75 -5.84 -20.80
N LEU A 373 0.35 -6.51 -21.17
CA LEU A 373 1.27 -6.24 -22.30
C LEU A 373 0.74 -6.20 -23.73
N SER A 374 -0.52 -6.46 -24.05
CA SER A 374 -0.92 -6.40 -25.47
C SER A 374 -1.08 -4.97 -26.02
N SER A 375 -1.10 -3.93 -25.16
CA SER A 375 -1.51 -2.61 -25.61
C SER A 375 -1.11 -1.45 -24.68
N LYS A 376 0.17 -1.05 -24.71
CA LYS A 376 0.64 0.19 -24.07
C LYS A 376 -0.22 1.39 -24.49
N ASP A 377 -0.62 2.22 -23.53
CA ASP A 377 -1.48 3.40 -23.70
C ASP A 377 -2.89 3.12 -24.24
N ALA A 378 -3.32 1.85 -24.26
CA ALA A 378 -4.66 1.51 -24.74
C ALA A 378 -5.73 1.69 -23.67
N PHE A 379 -6.93 2.01 -24.14
CA PHE A 379 -8.12 2.01 -23.34
C PHE A 379 -8.68 0.59 -23.23
N VAL A 380 -8.83 0.12 -21.99
CA VAL A 380 -9.43 -1.18 -21.68
C VAL A 380 -10.61 -0.99 -20.74
N GLN A 381 -11.61 -1.85 -20.87
CA GLN A 381 -12.74 -1.83 -19.94
C GLN A 381 -12.32 -2.45 -18.61
N PHE A 382 -12.40 -1.65 -17.55
CA PHE A 382 -12.35 -2.09 -16.17
C PHE A 382 -13.77 -2.26 -15.63
N GLU A 383 -14.00 -3.33 -14.86
CA GLU A 383 -15.30 -3.64 -14.27
C GLU A 383 -15.14 -4.07 -12.80
N VAL A 384 -16.00 -3.51 -11.94
CA VAL A 384 -16.35 -4.09 -10.66
C VAL A 384 -17.76 -4.67 -10.79
N LYS A 385 -17.93 -5.98 -10.64
CA LYS A 385 -19.23 -6.65 -10.65
C LYS A 385 -20.11 -6.10 -9.52
N GLY A 386 -21.42 -6.19 -9.69
CA GLY A 386 -22.38 -5.89 -8.63
C GLY A 386 -22.27 -6.89 -7.47
N ASP A 387 -22.95 -6.60 -6.37
CA ASP A 387 -23.03 -7.42 -5.16
C ASP A 387 -21.75 -7.53 -4.32
N LEU A 388 -20.70 -6.78 -4.64
CA LEU A 388 -19.58 -6.52 -3.73
C LEU A 388 -20.13 -5.78 -2.51
N LYS A 389 -19.73 -6.22 -1.31
CA LYS A 389 -20.25 -5.67 -0.06
C LYS A 389 -19.26 -4.75 0.64
N SER A 390 -19.78 -3.66 1.18
CA SER A 390 -19.07 -2.87 2.19
C SER A 390 -19.06 -3.58 3.55
N ALA A 391 -18.19 -3.16 4.46
CA ALA A 391 -18.09 -3.69 5.82
C ALA A 391 -19.39 -3.53 6.62
N SER A 392 -20.23 -2.53 6.31
CA SER A 392 -21.56 -2.41 6.90
C SER A 392 -22.56 -3.41 6.30
N GLY A 393 -22.29 -3.98 5.12
CA GLY A 393 -23.12 -4.95 4.42
C GLY A 393 -23.96 -4.38 3.27
N GLN A 394 -23.73 -3.13 2.84
CA GLN A 394 -24.35 -2.59 1.62
C GLN A 394 -23.72 -3.20 0.37
N THR A 395 -24.53 -3.53 -0.63
CA THR A 395 -24.06 -4.00 -1.94
C THR A 395 -23.80 -2.84 -2.90
N ASN A 396 -22.78 -2.96 -3.75
CA ASN A 396 -22.57 -2.04 -4.86
C ASN A 396 -23.50 -2.39 -6.05
N ALA A 397 -23.78 -1.39 -6.89
CA ALA A 397 -24.58 -1.57 -8.11
C ALA A 397 -23.78 -2.09 -9.33
N GLY A 398 -22.50 -2.44 -9.13
CA GLY A 398 -21.53 -2.65 -10.19
C GLY A 398 -20.95 -1.33 -10.72
N TYR A 399 -19.81 -1.41 -11.40
CA TYR A 399 -19.07 -0.27 -11.92
C TYR A 399 -18.36 -0.68 -13.21
N LYS A 400 -18.40 0.16 -14.24
CA LYS A 400 -17.62 -0.04 -15.47
C LYS A 400 -17.01 1.29 -15.88
N GLN A 401 -15.73 1.26 -16.26
CA GLN A 401 -15.01 2.42 -16.76
C GLN A 401 -14.00 1.97 -17.83
N ALA A 402 -13.89 2.72 -18.91
CA ALA A 402 -12.72 2.58 -19.80
C ALA A 402 -11.54 3.30 -19.14
N ILE A 403 -10.49 2.56 -18.79
CA ILE A 403 -9.26 3.10 -18.21
C ILE A 403 -8.13 3.01 -19.23
N GLN A 404 -7.25 3.99 -19.23
CA GLN A 404 -6.04 3.95 -20.06
C GLN A 404 -4.93 3.23 -19.29
N LEU A 405 -4.35 2.19 -19.88
CA LEU A 405 -3.17 1.52 -19.32
C LEU A 405 -1.92 2.32 -19.67
N SER A 406 -1.72 3.40 -18.93
CA SER A 406 -0.54 4.25 -19.01
C SER A 406 0.19 4.23 -17.68
N ASP A 407 1.52 4.15 -17.76
CA ASP A 407 2.40 4.30 -16.61
C ASP A 407 3.51 5.28 -16.97
N SER A 408 3.69 6.25 -16.08
CA SER A 408 4.72 7.28 -16.20
C SER A 408 5.59 7.35 -14.95
N THR A 409 5.32 6.47 -13.98
CA THR A 409 6.09 6.39 -12.74
C THR A 409 7.21 5.40 -12.99
N ALA A 410 8.45 5.80 -12.69
CA ALA A 410 9.57 4.87 -12.77
C ALA A 410 9.69 4.06 -11.47
N PRO A 411 10.25 2.83 -11.53
CA PRO A 411 10.54 2.05 -10.36
C PRO A 411 11.49 2.78 -9.41
N THR A 412 11.35 2.50 -8.11
CA THR A 412 12.26 2.97 -7.07
C THR A 412 12.61 1.82 -6.14
N VAL A 413 13.76 1.86 -5.47
CA VAL A 413 14.05 0.92 -4.39
C VAL A 413 13.36 1.42 -3.12
N THR A 414 12.40 0.64 -2.60
CA THR A 414 11.58 1.00 -1.43
C THR A 414 12.23 0.63 -0.10
N GLY A 415 13.16 -0.31 -0.10
CA GLY A 415 13.89 -0.72 1.09
C GLY A 415 14.90 -1.82 0.83
N THR A 416 15.73 -2.06 1.85
CA THR A 416 16.73 -3.13 1.87
C THR A 416 16.48 -4.01 3.08
N THR A 417 16.43 -5.33 2.89
CA THR A 417 16.41 -6.33 3.96
C THR A 417 17.66 -7.19 3.90
N PHE A 418 17.98 -7.91 4.98
CA PHE A 418 19.20 -8.72 5.05
C PHE A 418 18.89 -10.13 5.56
N ALA A 419 19.57 -11.11 4.98
CA ALA A 419 19.69 -12.47 5.47
C ALA A 419 21.18 -12.82 5.55
N GLY A 420 21.77 -12.74 6.75
CA GLY A 420 23.21 -12.83 6.95
C GLY A 420 23.98 -11.83 6.08
N THR A 421 24.73 -12.36 5.10
CA THR A 421 25.57 -11.61 4.15
C THR A 421 24.87 -11.21 2.84
N VAL A 422 23.57 -11.46 2.72
CA VAL A 422 22.78 -11.15 1.51
C VAL A 422 21.93 -9.92 1.75
N ALA A 423 21.98 -8.95 0.84
CA ALA A 423 21.14 -7.75 0.87
C ALA A 423 20.06 -7.81 -0.22
N THR A 424 18.79 -7.74 0.15
CA THR A 424 17.66 -7.75 -0.79
C THR A 424 17.12 -6.33 -0.97
N LEU A 425 17.34 -5.72 -2.14
CA LEU A 425 16.79 -4.42 -2.52
C LEU A 425 15.43 -4.60 -3.18
N THR A 426 14.37 -4.13 -2.54
CA THR A 426 12.98 -4.28 -3.02
C THR A 426 12.57 -3.10 -3.89
N PHE A 427 11.93 -3.36 -5.02
CA PHE A 427 11.42 -2.31 -5.91
C PHE A 427 9.99 -1.88 -5.53
N SER A 428 9.58 -0.68 -5.91
CA SER A 428 8.21 -0.16 -5.76
C SER A 428 7.21 -0.85 -6.67
N GLU A 429 7.71 -1.54 -7.69
CA GLU A 429 6.96 -2.31 -8.68
C GLU A 429 7.88 -3.38 -9.31
N PRO A 430 7.33 -4.46 -9.89
CA PRO A 430 8.12 -5.46 -10.60
C PRO A 430 8.84 -4.90 -11.82
N VAL A 431 10.13 -5.20 -11.95
CA VAL A 431 11.00 -4.74 -13.05
C VAL A 431 11.40 -5.93 -13.92
N PRO A 432 11.27 -5.89 -15.26
CA PRO A 432 11.75 -6.96 -16.12
C PRO A 432 13.24 -7.25 -15.91
N THR A 433 13.61 -8.51 -15.73
CA THR A 433 14.99 -8.93 -15.48
C THR A 433 15.93 -8.51 -16.60
N ALA A 434 15.45 -8.57 -17.85
CA ALA A 434 16.17 -8.13 -19.05
C ALA A 434 16.46 -6.63 -19.08
N THR A 435 15.78 -5.83 -18.26
CA THR A 435 15.94 -4.37 -18.19
C THR A 435 16.21 -3.89 -16.77
N LEU A 436 16.81 -4.71 -15.89
CA LEU A 436 17.23 -4.27 -14.56
C LEU A 436 18.33 -3.19 -14.58
N GLY A 437 19.08 -3.10 -15.67
CA GLY A 437 20.21 -2.18 -15.81
C GLY A 437 21.52 -2.78 -15.30
N THR A 438 22.57 -1.97 -15.27
CA THR A 438 23.89 -2.35 -14.75
C THR A 438 23.90 -2.19 -13.23
N ILE A 439 24.27 -3.25 -12.51
CA ILE A 439 24.39 -3.23 -11.04
C ILE A 439 25.87 -3.17 -10.66
N SER A 440 26.22 -2.30 -9.72
CA SER A 440 27.58 -2.19 -9.21
C SER A 440 27.63 -2.02 -7.69
N VAL A 441 28.70 -2.54 -7.10
CA VAL A 441 29.00 -2.45 -5.66
C VAL A 441 30.37 -1.79 -5.49
N ASN A 442 30.42 -0.70 -4.74
CA ASN A 442 31.60 0.16 -4.56
C ASN A 442 32.24 0.57 -5.91
N GLY A 443 31.40 0.84 -6.93
CA GLY A 443 31.81 1.25 -8.28
C GLY A 443 32.29 0.12 -9.20
N SER A 444 32.33 -1.12 -8.70
CA SER A 444 32.66 -2.31 -9.50
C SER A 444 31.37 -3.00 -9.96
N GLU A 445 31.22 -3.16 -11.27
CA GLU A 445 30.09 -3.87 -11.88
C GLU A 445 30.07 -5.33 -11.41
N ILE A 446 28.88 -5.81 -11.04
CA ILE A 446 28.65 -7.20 -10.61
C ILE A 446 27.65 -7.84 -11.56
N GLY A 447 27.85 -9.13 -11.84
CA GLY A 447 26.96 -9.94 -12.67
C GLY A 447 26.13 -10.92 -11.85
N THR A 448 25.50 -11.86 -12.55
CA THR A 448 24.76 -12.99 -11.98
C THR A 448 25.61 -14.23 -11.71
N ASP A 449 26.91 -14.21 -12.11
CA ASP A 449 27.85 -15.33 -11.91
C ASP A 449 28.08 -15.61 -10.41
N THR A 450 27.56 -16.74 -9.94
CA THR A 450 27.63 -17.16 -8.53
C THR A 450 29.04 -17.53 -8.07
N ALA A 451 29.99 -17.73 -8.98
CA ALA A 451 31.40 -17.96 -8.66
C ALA A 451 32.16 -16.67 -8.31
N ALA A 452 31.59 -15.50 -8.61
CA ALA A 452 32.18 -14.21 -8.28
C ALA A 452 32.13 -13.93 -6.76
N SER A 453 33.08 -13.11 -6.26
CA SER A 453 33.13 -12.77 -4.84
C SER A 453 31.90 -11.98 -4.35
N ILE A 454 31.29 -11.20 -5.24
CA ILE A 454 30.03 -10.47 -5.03
C ILE A 454 29.26 -10.58 -6.34
N TYR A 455 28.02 -11.05 -6.27
CA TYR A 455 27.11 -11.25 -7.42
C TYR A 455 25.69 -10.84 -7.03
N TYR A 456 24.78 -10.77 -8.00
CA TYR A 456 23.38 -10.51 -7.74
C TYR A 456 22.44 -11.57 -8.31
N VAL A 457 21.29 -11.74 -7.67
CA VAL A 457 20.22 -12.65 -8.10
C VAL A 457 18.90 -11.86 -8.16
N PRO A 458 18.24 -11.77 -9.33
CA PRO A 458 16.90 -11.21 -9.42
C PRO A 458 15.87 -12.07 -8.68
N VAL A 459 15.03 -11.45 -7.85
CA VAL A 459 13.98 -12.15 -7.11
C VAL A 459 12.65 -12.04 -7.84
N SER A 460 12.12 -13.16 -8.33
CA SER A 460 10.86 -13.21 -9.07
C SER A 460 9.66 -12.65 -8.28
N ASP A 461 8.75 -11.98 -8.99
CA ASP A 461 7.45 -11.57 -8.44
C ASP A 461 6.46 -12.76 -8.24
N GLY A 462 6.81 -13.95 -8.70
CA GLY A 462 6.02 -15.18 -8.60
C GLY A 462 4.84 -15.24 -9.57
N LEU A 463 4.76 -14.32 -10.52
CA LEU A 463 3.73 -14.28 -11.57
C LEU A 463 4.31 -14.76 -12.90
N ALA A 464 3.44 -15.00 -13.88
CA ALA A 464 3.88 -15.33 -15.23
C ALA A 464 4.58 -14.10 -15.87
N GLY A 465 5.84 -14.27 -16.24
CA GLY A 465 6.71 -13.23 -16.80
C GLY A 465 8.09 -13.25 -16.13
N SER A 466 9.09 -12.64 -16.77
CA SER A 466 10.46 -12.57 -16.24
C SER A 466 10.68 -11.23 -15.53
N GLU A 467 9.88 -10.95 -14.50
CA GLU A 467 10.00 -9.72 -13.70
C GLU A 467 10.48 -10.00 -12.28
N ALA A 468 11.39 -9.14 -11.82
CA ALA A 468 11.94 -9.15 -10.49
C ALA A 468 11.25 -8.10 -9.62
N LYS A 469 10.73 -8.52 -8.46
CA LYS A 469 10.23 -7.61 -7.41
C LYS A 469 11.36 -7.02 -6.55
N ALA A 470 12.53 -7.67 -6.58
CA ALA A 470 13.71 -7.27 -5.82
C ALA A 470 14.99 -7.81 -6.50
N VAL A 471 16.14 -7.34 -6.06
CA VAL A 471 17.45 -7.93 -6.36
C VAL A 471 18.17 -8.26 -5.06
N GLU A 472 18.68 -9.49 -4.97
CA GLU A 472 19.58 -9.91 -3.90
C GLU A 472 21.02 -9.72 -4.30
N ILE A 473 21.83 -9.11 -3.43
CA ILE A 473 23.28 -8.99 -3.59
C ILE A 473 23.94 -9.92 -2.59
N HIS A 474 24.71 -10.88 -3.11
CA HIS A 474 25.37 -11.95 -2.36
C HIS A 474 26.86 -11.63 -2.16
N GLY A 475 27.50 -12.35 -1.23
CA GLY A 475 28.94 -12.23 -0.98
C GLY A 475 29.38 -11.00 -0.17
N LEU A 476 28.46 -10.31 0.52
CA LEU A 476 28.81 -9.16 1.35
C LEU A 476 29.43 -9.59 2.68
N SER A 477 30.09 -8.66 3.38
CA SER A 477 30.59 -8.87 4.74
C SER A 477 29.71 -8.18 5.77
N VAL A 478 29.47 -8.85 6.91
CA VAL A 478 28.74 -8.26 8.05
C VAL A 478 29.45 -7.03 8.61
N ALA A 479 28.69 -6.15 9.24
CA ALA A 479 29.18 -4.89 9.83
C ALA A 479 29.97 -4.00 8.86
N THR A 480 29.71 -4.14 7.56
CA THR A 480 30.39 -3.41 6.48
C THR A 480 29.38 -2.61 5.67
N ASN A 481 29.78 -1.42 5.22
CA ASN A 481 28.97 -0.56 4.38
C ASN A 481 29.40 -0.71 2.92
N TYR A 482 28.42 -0.84 2.02
CA TYR A 482 28.65 -0.93 0.58
C TYR A 482 27.81 0.12 -0.14
N ASN A 483 28.41 0.84 -1.09
CA ASN A 483 27.67 1.69 -2.02
C ASN A 483 27.17 0.85 -3.17
N VAL A 484 25.86 0.84 -3.41
CA VAL A 484 25.19 0.04 -4.43
C VAL A 484 24.56 0.98 -5.45
N TYR A 485 24.79 0.68 -6.72
CA TYR A 485 24.19 1.39 -7.83
C TYR A 485 23.44 0.44 -8.75
N ILE A 486 22.28 0.86 -9.23
CA ILE A 486 21.55 0.23 -10.35
C ILE A 486 21.38 1.33 -11.39
N VAL A 487 21.81 1.10 -12.63
CA VAL A 487 21.89 2.15 -13.64
C VAL A 487 21.26 1.70 -14.95
N GLY A 488 20.37 2.53 -15.49
CA GLY A 488 19.73 2.30 -16.78
C GLY A 488 18.64 1.24 -16.76
N GLY A 489 18.10 0.95 -15.57
CA GLY A 489 16.97 0.06 -15.41
C GLY A 489 15.71 0.63 -16.05
N LYS A 490 14.81 -0.21 -16.54
CA LYS A 490 13.52 0.18 -17.13
C LYS A 490 12.42 -0.72 -16.63
N ASP A 491 11.25 -0.14 -16.37
CA ASP A 491 10.04 -0.91 -16.15
C ASP A 491 9.46 -1.49 -17.45
N ILE A 492 8.31 -2.16 -17.30
CA ILE A 492 7.52 -2.78 -18.39
C ILE A 492 7.06 -1.73 -19.42
N PHE A 493 6.84 -0.49 -19.00
CA PHE A 493 6.41 0.61 -19.87
C PHE A 493 7.58 1.43 -20.45
N GLY A 494 8.82 1.09 -20.10
CA GLY A 494 10.03 1.74 -20.56
C GLY A 494 10.40 3.02 -19.80
N ASN A 495 9.83 3.28 -18.62
CA ASN A 495 10.28 4.37 -17.75
C ASN A 495 11.60 3.99 -17.09
N TYR A 496 12.58 4.89 -17.15
CA TYR A 496 13.92 4.65 -16.64
C TYR A 496 14.01 4.89 -15.14
N PHE A 497 14.78 4.04 -14.45
CA PHE A 497 15.19 4.29 -13.08
C PHE A 497 16.69 4.03 -12.89
N ASP A 498 17.26 4.81 -11.99
CA ASP A 498 18.59 4.60 -11.43
C ASP A 498 18.43 4.53 -9.89
N TYR A 499 19.26 3.73 -9.24
CA TYR A 499 19.39 3.67 -7.78
C TYR A 499 20.84 3.98 -7.39
N ASN A 500 21.00 4.76 -6.32
CA ASN A 500 22.28 5.04 -5.68
C ASN A 500 22.03 5.10 -4.18
N GLY A 501 22.55 4.12 -3.44
CA GLY A 501 22.37 4.06 -1.99
C GLY A 501 23.48 3.28 -1.30
N THR A 502 23.55 3.42 0.03
CA THR A 502 24.47 2.65 0.87
C THR A 502 23.72 1.58 1.63
N VAL A 503 24.19 0.33 1.55
CA VAL A 503 23.66 -0.80 2.33
C VAL A 503 24.60 -1.09 3.50
N ASN A 504 24.04 -1.17 4.71
CA ASN A 504 24.77 -1.40 5.95
C ASN A 504 24.46 -2.82 6.45
N VAL A 505 25.33 -3.79 6.16
CA VAL A 505 25.06 -5.19 6.47
C VAL A 505 25.10 -5.39 8.00
N PRO A 506 24.00 -5.86 8.63
CA PRO A 506 23.95 -6.03 10.09
C PRO A 506 24.84 -7.18 10.56
N ASN A 507 25.07 -7.25 11.87
CA ASN A 507 25.72 -8.40 12.48
C ASN A 507 24.70 -9.54 12.66
N ASP A 508 25.10 -10.79 12.42
CA ASP A 508 24.24 -11.96 12.51
C ASP A 508 24.84 -13.02 13.45
N ASN A 509 24.06 -13.38 14.48
CA ASN A 509 24.46 -14.29 15.56
C ASN A 509 23.40 -15.40 15.79
N VAL A 510 22.42 -15.56 14.89
CA VAL A 510 21.37 -16.58 15.02
C VAL A 510 21.83 -17.81 14.24
N ALA A 511 21.62 -19.01 14.79
CA ALA A 511 22.01 -20.25 14.12
C ALA A 511 20.80 -20.85 13.35
N PRO A 512 21.04 -21.49 12.20
CA PRO A 512 19.98 -22.04 11.38
C PRO A 512 19.34 -23.26 12.04
N THR A 513 18.07 -23.50 11.76
CA THR A 513 17.31 -24.67 12.21
C THR A 513 16.58 -25.32 11.04
N ILE A 514 16.28 -26.61 11.11
CA ILE A 514 15.46 -27.29 10.09
C ILE A 514 13.97 -27.10 10.41
N THR A 515 13.21 -26.53 9.47
CA THR A 515 11.79 -26.21 9.61
C THR A 515 10.87 -27.30 9.04
N SER A 516 11.33 -28.04 8.02
CA SER A 516 10.62 -29.20 7.49
C SER A 516 11.52 -30.21 6.79
N LEU A 517 10.99 -31.42 6.58
CA LEU A 517 11.64 -32.50 5.84
C LEU A 517 10.58 -33.24 5.00
N THR A 518 10.83 -33.42 3.71
CA THR A 518 9.97 -34.15 2.76
C THR A 518 10.75 -35.25 2.05
N VAL A 519 10.06 -36.27 1.53
CA VAL A 519 10.68 -37.39 0.81
C VAL A 519 9.98 -37.64 -0.52
N ALA A 520 10.75 -37.79 -1.59
CA ALA A 520 10.29 -38.16 -2.92
C ALA A 520 11.19 -39.28 -3.48
N GLY A 521 10.64 -40.49 -3.63
CA GLY A 521 11.45 -41.66 -3.96
C GLY A 521 12.55 -41.88 -2.92
N SER A 522 13.81 -41.82 -3.32
CA SER A 522 14.97 -41.98 -2.43
C SER A 522 15.62 -40.65 -2.01
N VAL A 523 15.06 -39.53 -2.46
CA VAL A 523 15.58 -38.19 -2.17
C VAL A 523 14.84 -37.59 -0.98
N VAL A 524 15.61 -37.13 0.01
CA VAL A 524 15.12 -36.35 1.14
C VAL A 524 15.39 -34.87 0.89
N THR A 525 14.40 -34.01 1.06
CA THR A 525 14.56 -32.55 1.01
C THR A 525 14.31 -31.96 2.39
N VAL A 526 15.19 -31.11 2.88
CA VAL A 526 14.99 -30.33 4.11
C VAL A 526 14.82 -28.86 3.80
N LYS A 527 14.08 -28.14 4.63
CA LYS A 527 14.02 -26.67 4.63
C LYS A 527 14.65 -26.11 5.89
N PHE A 528 15.38 -25.01 5.78
CA PHE A 528 16.04 -24.32 6.89
C PHE A 528 15.24 -23.07 7.31
N SER A 529 15.51 -22.53 8.50
CA SER A 529 14.91 -21.28 9.01
C SER A 529 15.53 -20.03 8.39
N GLU A 530 16.71 -20.18 7.80
CA GLU A 530 17.50 -19.16 7.12
C GLU A 530 18.46 -19.84 6.14
N ALA A 531 19.03 -19.06 5.22
CA ALA A 531 19.91 -19.58 4.19
C ALA A 531 21.20 -20.19 4.79
N VAL A 532 21.63 -21.34 4.26
CA VAL A 532 22.81 -22.07 4.73
C VAL A 532 24.01 -21.91 3.79
N SER A 533 25.21 -21.69 4.35
CA SER A 533 26.46 -21.77 3.56
C SER A 533 26.87 -23.22 3.28
N ASN A 534 26.37 -24.15 4.10
CA ASN A 534 26.63 -25.57 3.98
C ASN A 534 25.41 -26.34 4.49
N ALA A 535 24.88 -27.23 3.65
CA ALA A 535 23.75 -28.07 3.99
C ALA A 535 24.09 -29.21 4.98
N GLY A 536 25.37 -29.48 5.26
CA GLY A 536 25.79 -30.57 6.13
C GLY A 536 25.62 -31.94 5.47
N LYS A 537 25.37 -32.97 6.27
CA LYS A 537 25.28 -34.37 5.83
C LYS A 537 24.08 -35.09 6.42
N ALA A 538 23.50 -35.98 5.62
CA ALA A 538 22.63 -37.04 6.09
C ALA A 538 23.48 -38.21 6.59
N VAL A 539 23.18 -38.65 7.81
CA VAL A 539 23.92 -39.66 8.55
C VAL A 539 22.96 -40.77 8.99
N LEU A 540 23.34 -42.01 8.71
CA LEU A 540 22.68 -43.22 9.21
C LEU A 540 23.75 -44.23 9.66
N SER A 541 23.62 -44.75 10.87
CA SER A 541 24.62 -45.67 11.45
C SER A 541 24.80 -46.91 10.58
N GLY A 542 26.03 -47.14 10.10
CA GLY A 542 26.40 -48.29 9.27
C GLY A 542 26.34 -48.03 7.77
N GLU A 543 25.83 -46.87 7.34
CA GLU A 543 25.86 -46.41 5.94
C GLU A 543 26.93 -45.34 5.73
N ALA A 544 27.30 -45.08 4.47
CA ALA A 544 28.12 -43.92 4.14
C ALA A 544 27.31 -42.62 4.26
N ASP A 545 27.92 -41.58 4.85
CA ASP A 545 27.33 -40.24 4.93
C ASP A 545 27.05 -39.67 3.53
N VAL A 546 25.89 -39.03 3.37
CA VAL A 546 25.50 -38.37 2.12
C VAL A 546 25.57 -36.87 2.32
N ASN A 547 26.32 -36.17 1.46
CA ASN A 547 26.39 -34.70 1.50
C ASN A 547 25.06 -34.11 1.02
N GLY A 548 24.59 -33.06 1.70
CA GLY A 548 23.46 -32.28 1.24
C GLY A 548 23.85 -31.43 0.04
N VAL A 549 23.00 -31.43 -0.98
CA VAL A 549 23.09 -30.51 -2.12
C VAL A 549 22.11 -29.37 -1.84
N PRO A 550 22.57 -28.17 -1.46
CA PRO A 550 21.68 -27.04 -1.25
C PRO A 550 20.99 -26.65 -2.57
N ALA A 551 19.74 -26.20 -2.48
CA ALA A 551 19.07 -25.52 -3.57
C ALA A 551 19.73 -24.16 -3.84
N SER A 552 19.47 -23.57 -5.00
CA SER A 552 20.04 -22.27 -5.38
C SER A 552 19.73 -21.13 -4.40
N ASP A 553 18.59 -21.20 -3.71
CA ASP A 553 18.19 -20.24 -2.68
C ASP A 553 18.86 -20.47 -1.30
N ASN A 554 19.62 -21.57 -1.15
CA ASN A 554 20.21 -22.03 0.10
C ASN A 554 19.23 -22.20 1.28
N LEU A 555 17.91 -22.15 1.05
CA LEU A 555 16.87 -22.33 2.07
C LEU A 555 16.40 -23.79 2.16
N SER A 556 16.83 -24.61 1.22
CA SER A 556 16.58 -26.05 1.24
C SER A 556 17.79 -26.84 0.76
N ALA A 557 17.82 -28.13 1.06
CA ALA A 557 18.83 -29.03 0.55
C ALA A 557 18.27 -30.43 0.31
N THR A 558 18.76 -31.10 -0.73
CA THR A 558 18.43 -32.48 -1.06
C THR A 558 19.55 -33.43 -0.67
N TYR A 559 19.16 -34.66 -0.31
CA TYR A 559 20.06 -35.76 0.01
C TYR A 559 19.57 -36.98 -0.77
N ASP A 560 20.38 -37.46 -1.71
CA ASP A 560 20.11 -38.70 -2.44
C ASP A 560 20.52 -39.90 -1.59
N LEU A 561 19.52 -40.59 -1.04
CA LEU A 561 19.70 -41.75 -0.17
C LEU A 561 19.50 -43.07 -0.93
N SER A 562 19.54 -43.07 -2.27
CA SER A 562 19.39 -44.27 -3.09
C SER A 562 20.36 -45.38 -2.70
N GLY A 563 21.60 -45.03 -2.33
CA GLY A 563 22.61 -45.97 -1.82
C GLY A 563 22.20 -46.69 -0.52
N TRP A 564 21.26 -46.15 0.25
CA TRP A 564 20.77 -46.75 1.51
C TRP A 564 19.58 -47.71 1.31
N LEU A 565 19.12 -47.92 0.06
CA LEU A 565 18.04 -48.87 -0.24
C LEU A 565 18.51 -50.34 -0.17
N ASP A 566 19.81 -50.62 -0.28
CA ASP A 566 20.40 -51.98 -0.18
C ASP A 566 19.64 -53.05 -1.02
N GLY A 567 19.26 -52.68 -2.25
CA GLY A 567 18.53 -53.55 -3.18
C GLY A 567 17.03 -53.72 -2.90
N ALA A 568 16.46 -53.07 -1.87
CA ALA A 568 15.03 -53.05 -1.61
C ALA A 568 14.30 -52.00 -2.48
N THR A 569 13.01 -52.24 -2.77
CA THR A 569 12.16 -51.28 -3.48
C THR A 569 11.69 -50.13 -2.59
N PHE A 570 11.71 -50.31 -1.26
CA PHE A 570 11.52 -49.25 -0.26
C PHE A 570 12.19 -49.61 1.07
N ARG A 571 12.53 -48.60 1.89
CA ARG A 571 13.10 -48.78 3.25
C ARG A 571 12.65 -47.67 4.21
N ASN A 572 12.30 -48.03 5.44
CA ASN A 572 12.06 -47.09 6.54
C ASN A 572 13.35 -46.85 7.34
N ILE A 573 13.76 -45.60 7.50
CA ILE A 573 15.04 -45.21 8.13
C ILE A 573 14.85 -44.01 9.06
N SER A 574 15.78 -43.82 10.01
CA SER A 574 15.88 -42.60 10.82
C SER A 574 17.03 -41.74 10.28
N VAL A 575 16.72 -40.74 9.46
CA VAL A 575 17.73 -39.86 8.86
C VAL A 575 18.12 -38.77 9.87
N LYS A 576 19.41 -38.66 10.16
CA LYS A 576 19.98 -37.56 10.95
C LYS A 576 20.66 -36.57 10.03
N ILE A 577 20.32 -35.29 10.11
CA ILE A 577 21.01 -34.20 9.40
C ILE A 577 21.92 -33.47 10.39
N SER A 578 23.20 -33.34 10.05
CA SER A 578 24.24 -32.79 10.94
C SER A 578 25.23 -31.90 10.18
N GLY A 579 25.80 -30.92 10.88
CA GLY A 579 26.92 -30.10 10.38
C GLY A 579 26.55 -28.98 9.41
N TYR A 580 25.27 -28.60 9.31
CA TYR A 580 24.83 -27.45 8.53
C TYR A 580 25.13 -26.12 9.24
N LYS A 581 25.36 -25.05 8.47
CA LYS A 581 25.73 -23.72 8.97
C LYS A 581 25.08 -22.62 8.14
N ASP A 582 24.75 -21.48 8.74
CA ASP A 582 24.22 -20.32 8.01
C ASP A 582 25.31 -19.64 7.16
N LEU A 583 24.96 -18.54 6.49
CA LEU A 583 25.88 -17.77 5.64
C LEU A 583 27.03 -17.08 6.40
N VAL A 584 26.90 -16.88 7.72
CA VAL A 584 27.95 -16.31 8.58
C VAL A 584 28.68 -17.37 9.42
N ALA A 585 28.46 -18.64 9.11
CA ALA A 585 29.05 -19.83 9.72
C ALA A 585 28.62 -20.15 11.17
N ASN A 586 27.47 -19.67 11.65
CA ASN A 586 26.87 -20.17 12.89
C ASN A 586 26.38 -21.61 12.69
N PRO A 587 26.74 -22.56 13.57
CA PRO A 587 26.40 -23.97 13.39
C PRO A 587 24.97 -24.31 13.84
N GLY A 588 24.22 -24.98 12.96
CA GLY A 588 22.92 -25.54 13.29
C GLY A 588 23.01 -26.79 14.18
N LEU A 589 21.93 -27.07 14.91
CA LEU A 589 21.83 -28.26 15.76
C LEU A 589 21.40 -29.49 14.96
N ASP A 590 21.88 -30.67 15.35
CA ASP A 590 21.48 -31.94 14.71
C ASP A 590 19.96 -32.12 14.70
N TYR A 591 19.43 -32.53 13.55
CA TYR A 591 18.00 -32.84 13.35
C TYR A 591 17.83 -34.32 13.00
N SER A 592 16.74 -34.97 13.44
CA SER A 592 16.48 -36.37 13.10
C SER A 592 15.00 -36.62 12.83
N SER A 593 14.70 -37.42 11.81
CA SER A 593 13.32 -37.79 11.45
C SER A 593 13.26 -39.21 10.90
N ASN A 594 12.12 -39.88 11.10
CA ASN A 594 11.86 -41.19 10.51
C ASN A 594 11.16 -41.01 9.15
N VAL A 595 11.69 -41.65 8.10
CA VAL A 595 11.21 -41.51 6.72
C VAL A 595 11.15 -42.85 5.98
N SER A 596 10.35 -42.92 4.91
CA SER A 596 10.30 -44.06 3.98
C SER A 596 10.83 -43.62 2.61
N ILE A 597 11.90 -44.25 2.12
CA ILE A 597 12.51 -44.01 0.80
C ILE A 597 12.23 -45.17 -0.18
N GLY A 598 12.24 -44.94 -1.51
CA GLY A 598 11.98 -45.96 -2.57
C GLY A 598 12.53 -45.66 -3.98
N LEU A 599 12.39 -46.60 -4.93
CA LEU A 599 12.91 -46.51 -6.33
C LEU A 599 12.00 -45.73 -7.29
N ASP A 600 12.58 -45.04 -8.28
CA ASP A 600 11.90 -44.40 -9.41
C ASP A 600 11.76 -45.35 -10.64
N GLN A 601 10.62 -45.33 -11.32
CA GLN A 601 10.25 -46.25 -12.41
C GLN A 601 9.56 -45.56 -13.61
N THR A 602 9.50 -44.23 -13.67
CA THR A 602 8.82 -43.50 -14.77
C THR A 602 9.77 -43.19 -15.93
N ASN A 603 9.30 -43.27 -17.19
CA ASN A 603 10.11 -42.95 -18.37
C ASN A 603 10.08 -41.43 -18.67
N PRO A 604 11.16 -40.85 -19.21
CA PRO A 604 11.16 -39.47 -19.71
C PRO A 604 10.31 -39.33 -20.98
N THR A 605 9.47 -38.30 -21.01
CA THR A 605 8.50 -37.97 -22.07
C THR A 605 8.85 -36.63 -22.76
N PHE A 606 8.79 -36.61 -24.09
CA PHE A 606 9.04 -35.42 -24.91
C PHE A 606 7.93 -34.38 -24.76
N GLN A 607 8.29 -33.10 -24.64
CA GLN A 607 7.35 -31.99 -24.49
C GLN A 607 7.31 -31.06 -25.71
N ALA A 608 8.46 -30.54 -26.15
CA ALA A 608 8.49 -29.48 -27.17
C ALA A 608 9.84 -29.39 -27.89
N VAL A 609 9.84 -28.76 -29.07
CA VAL A 609 11.07 -28.41 -29.81
C VAL A 609 11.04 -26.93 -30.21
N THR A 610 12.18 -26.26 -30.13
CA THR A 610 12.39 -24.85 -30.54
C THR A 610 13.71 -24.70 -31.32
N THR A 611 14.03 -23.49 -31.76
CA THR A 611 15.34 -23.13 -32.31
C THR A 611 15.83 -21.82 -31.69
N ASP A 612 17.12 -21.74 -31.40
CA ASP A 612 17.81 -20.52 -30.95
C ASP A 612 18.31 -19.65 -32.13
N GLY A 613 17.96 -20.06 -33.37
CA GLY A 613 18.45 -19.46 -34.61
C GLY A 613 19.62 -20.21 -35.25
N GLN A 614 20.36 -21.03 -34.49
CA GLN A 614 21.53 -21.82 -34.94
C GLN A 614 21.35 -23.34 -34.76
N ASN A 615 20.75 -23.77 -33.65
CA ASN A 615 20.52 -25.17 -33.23
C ASN A 615 19.02 -25.51 -33.11
N PHE A 616 18.72 -26.81 -32.99
CA PHE A 616 17.43 -27.31 -32.53
C PHE A 616 17.51 -27.76 -31.08
N VAL A 617 16.47 -27.43 -30.31
CA VAL A 617 16.45 -27.65 -28.86
C VAL A 617 15.20 -28.45 -28.51
N PHE A 618 15.36 -29.64 -27.93
CA PHE A 618 14.29 -30.57 -27.57
C PHE A 618 14.13 -30.64 -26.04
N LYS A 619 12.90 -30.49 -25.53
CA LYS A 619 12.58 -30.51 -24.09
C LYS A 619 11.89 -31.81 -23.67
N PHE A 620 12.26 -32.34 -22.51
CA PHE A 620 11.62 -33.47 -21.83
C PHE A 620 11.00 -33.05 -20.47
N ASN A 621 10.15 -33.90 -19.90
CA ASN A 621 9.43 -33.64 -18.64
C ASN A 621 10.26 -33.79 -17.37
N GLU A 622 11.43 -34.39 -17.47
CA GLU A 622 12.31 -34.71 -16.35
C GLU A 622 13.77 -34.67 -16.81
N GLU A 623 14.67 -34.76 -15.84
CA GLU A 623 16.10 -34.62 -16.03
C GLU A 623 16.72 -35.82 -16.76
N LEU A 624 17.60 -35.53 -17.72
CA LEU A 624 18.24 -36.53 -18.58
C LEU A 624 19.62 -36.93 -18.06
N ASN A 625 20.03 -38.16 -18.36
CA ASN A 625 21.34 -38.65 -17.98
C ASN A 625 22.48 -37.93 -18.73
N HIS A 626 23.37 -37.28 -17.98
CA HIS A 626 24.48 -36.50 -18.53
C HIS A 626 25.58 -37.33 -19.21
N ALA A 627 25.63 -38.65 -19.00
CA ALA A 627 26.58 -39.55 -19.67
C ALA A 627 26.10 -40.01 -21.06
N PHE A 628 25.02 -39.43 -21.59
CA PHE A 628 24.37 -39.88 -22.81
C PHE A 628 25.06 -39.38 -24.09
N ASN A 629 25.92 -40.22 -24.68
CA ASN A 629 26.65 -39.88 -25.92
C ASN A 629 26.10 -40.55 -27.20
N THR A 630 25.16 -41.49 -27.11
CA THR A 630 24.56 -42.17 -28.27
C THR A 630 23.12 -42.60 -28.01
N GLY A 631 22.20 -42.20 -28.90
CA GLY A 631 20.76 -42.51 -28.83
C GLY A 631 20.17 -42.90 -30.18
N ALA A 632 18.90 -43.33 -30.19
CA ALA A 632 18.16 -43.53 -31.43
C ALA A 632 18.09 -42.21 -32.25
N PRO A 633 18.15 -42.25 -33.60
CA PRO A 633 18.26 -41.04 -34.42
C PRO A 633 17.04 -40.14 -34.30
N ILE A 634 17.22 -38.83 -34.53
CA ILE A 634 16.11 -37.87 -34.72
C ILE A 634 16.08 -37.52 -36.21
N THR A 635 14.92 -37.64 -36.84
CA THR A 635 14.74 -37.34 -38.27
C THR A 635 13.76 -36.18 -38.46
N TYR A 636 13.80 -35.52 -39.61
CA TYR A 636 12.91 -34.41 -39.91
C TYR A 636 12.58 -34.26 -41.40
N LYS A 637 11.50 -33.52 -41.64
CA LYS A 637 11.05 -33.01 -42.94
C LYS A 637 11.11 -31.48 -42.90
N TYR A 638 11.75 -30.86 -43.89
CA TYR A 638 11.90 -29.40 -43.98
C TYR A 638 11.17 -28.87 -45.21
N THR A 639 10.40 -27.80 -45.05
CA THR A 639 9.73 -27.08 -46.12
C THR A 639 10.23 -25.64 -46.11
N ASN A 640 10.97 -25.23 -47.14
CA ASN A 640 11.51 -23.86 -47.20
C ASN A 640 10.39 -22.81 -47.38
N THR A 641 10.72 -21.52 -47.28
CA THR A 641 9.76 -20.40 -47.51
C THR A 641 9.10 -20.41 -48.88
N ASP A 642 9.70 -21.09 -49.87
CA ASP A 642 9.17 -21.23 -51.23
C ASP A 642 8.24 -22.45 -51.39
N GLY A 643 7.98 -23.19 -50.31
CA GLY A 643 7.09 -24.36 -50.31
C GLY A 643 7.73 -25.66 -50.82
N VAL A 644 9.05 -25.70 -51.03
CA VAL A 644 9.80 -26.90 -51.45
C VAL A 644 10.03 -27.81 -50.26
N VAL A 645 9.63 -29.09 -50.37
CA VAL A 645 9.71 -30.09 -49.30
C VAL A 645 10.91 -31.02 -49.46
N PHE A 646 11.71 -31.15 -48.41
CA PHE A 646 12.83 -32.08 -48.26
C PHE A 646 12.45 -33.13 -47.21
N THR A 647 12.57 -34.43 -47.53
CA THR A 647 12.08 -35.54 -46.68
C THR A 647 13.21 -36.49 -46.27
N ASN A 648 13.02 -37.21 -45.15
CA ASN A 648 13.97 -38.19 -44.60
C ASN A 648 15.35 -37.62 -44.22
N GLN A 649 15.38 -36.37 -43.77
CA GLN A 649 16.61 -35.78 -43.26
C GLN A 649 16.90 -36.33 -41.87
N THR A 650 18.15 -36.66 -41.57
CA THR A 650 18.58 -37.06 -40.22
C THR A 650 19.30 -35.87 -39.59
N LEU A 651 19.00 -35.57 -38.33
CA LEU A 651 19.77 -34.61 -37.54
C LEU A 651 21.09 -35.29 -37.13
N SER A 652 22.18 -34.99 -37.84
CA SER A 652 23.50 -35.63 -37.65
C SER A 652 24.49 -34.77 -36.87
N GLY A 653 24.06 -33.58 -36.41
CA GLY A 653 24.86 -32.66 -35.61
C GLY A 653 25.26 -33.21 -34.23
N THR A 654 26.21 -32.53 -33.60
CA THR A 654 26.66 -32.83 -32.23
C THR A 654 25.48 -32.75 -31.26
N ARG A 655 25.38 -33.72 -30.35
CA ARG A 655 24.33 -33.80 -29.33
C ARG A 655 24.90 -33.40 -27.99
N THR A 656 24.25 -32.44 -27.33
CA THR A 656 24.62 -31.96 -26.00
C THR A 656 23.39 -32.01 -25.11
N ILE A 657 23.54 -32.55 -23.90
CA ILE A 657 22.50 -32.51 -22.86
C ILE A 657 22.75 -31.26 -22.02
N GLY A 658 21.69 -30.50 -21.75
CA GLY A 658 21.76 -29.16 -21.17
C GLY A 658 21.52 -28.08 -22.22
N TYR A 659 20.59 -27.18 -21.93
CA TYR A 659 20.35 -25.96 -22.72
C TYR A 659 20.05 -24.82 -21.77
N ASP A 660 20.81 -23.75 -21.89
CA ASP A 660 20.56 -22.45 -21.24
C ASP A 660 19.24 -21.89 -21.80
N ALA A 661 18.13 -22.29 -21.17
CA ALA A 661 16.79 -21.93 -21.60
C ALA A 661 16.36 -20.56 -21.06
N ASN A 662 17.05 -20.08 -20.02
CA ASN A 662 16.81 -18.80 -19.36
C ASN A 662 17.61 -17.66 -20.04
N ASN A 663 18.57 -18.02 -20.91
CA ASN A 663 19.47 -17.16 -21.66
C ASN A 663 20.23 -16.18 -20.75
N ASP A 664 20.71 -16.69 -19.60
CA ASP A 664 21.50 -15.95 -18.62
C ASP A 664 22.93 -15.63 -19.08
N ASN A 665 23.31 -16.17 -20.25
CA ASN A 665 24.52 -15.83 -20.99
C ASN A 665 25.80 -16.40 -20.34
N ASN A 666 25.68 -17.43 -19.47
CA ASN A 666 26.82 -18.15 -18.89
C ASN A 666 27.41 -19.21 -19.86
N GLY A 667 26.62 -19.67 -20.83
CA GLY A 667 27.01 -20.69 -21.81
C GLY A 667 27.15 -22.11 -21.25
N VAL A 668 26.62 -22.38 -20.06
CA VAL A 668 26.71 -23.67 -19.34
C VAL A 668 25.34 -24.03 -18.76
N ALA A 669 24.87 -25.27 -18.94
CA ALA A 669 23.68 -25.72 -18.22
C ALA A 669 24.08 -26.00 -16.76
N ASP A 670 23.57 -25.24 -15.81
CA ASP A 670 23.85 -25.42 -14.37
C ASP A 670 22.61 -25.27 -13.47
N ASP A 671 21.46 -24.84 -14.01
CA ASP A 671 20.23 -24.64 -13.26
C ASP A 671 19.27 -25.84 -13.26
N THR A 672 18.36 -25.85 -12.26
CA THR A 672 17.33 -26.89 -12.12
C THR A 672 16.35 -26.85 -13.31
N GLY A 673 16.34 -27.92 -14.10
CA GLY A 673 15.46 -28.08 -15.27
C GLY A 673 16.12 -27.83 -16.61
N GLU A 674 17.34 -27.30 -16.66
CA GLU A 674 18.12 -27.12 -17.90
C GLU A 674 18.68 -28.43 -18.45
N TRP A 675 18.85 -29.39 -17.55
CA TRP A 675 19.21 -30.77 -17.85
C TRP A 675 18.07 -31.60 -18.48
N ASN A 676 16.86 -31.01 -18.60
CA ASN A 676 15.74 -31.62 -19.31
C ASN A 676 15.82 -31.42 -20.84
N TYR A 677 16.86 -30.75 -21.32
CA TYR A 677 16.98 -30.34 -22.72
C TYR A 677 18.09 -31.11 -23.45
N LEU A 678 17.80 -31.43 -24.71
CA LEU A 678 18.75 -31.96 -25.68
C LEU A 678 18.94 -30.93 -26.80
N VAL A 679 20.17 -30.44 -26.96
CA VAL A 679 20.56 -29.53 -28.05
C VAL A 679 21.21 -30.34 -29.16
N VAL A 680 20.79 -30.08 -30.40
CA VAL A 680 21.35 -30.72 -31.58
C VAL A 680 21.66 -29.65 -32.63
N ASP A 681 22.92 -29.62 -33.06
CA ASP A 681 23.44 -28.69 -34.07
C ASP A 681 22.69 -28.84 -35.41
N SER A 682 22.47 -27.73 -36.12
CA SER A 682 21.90 -27.75 -37.45
C SER A 682 23.00 -28.12 -38.47
N ASP A 683 22.81 -29.24 -39.19
CA ASP A 683 23.78 -29.84 -40.13
C ASP A 683 24.24 -28.93 -41.32
N ASN A 684 23.94 -27.63 -41.32
CA ASN A 684 24.22 -26.70 -42.42
C ASN A 684 25.54 -25.92 -42.23
N SER A 685 26.65 -26.55 -42.59
CA SER A 685 28.04 -26.07 -42.39
C SER A 685 28.44 -24.73 -43.04
N THR A 686 27.55 -23.98 -43.71
CA THR A 686 27.92 -22.76 -44.47
C THR A 686 27.42 -21.44 -43.89
N THR A 687 26.42 -21.44 -43.01
CA THR A 687 25.83 -20.19 -42.48
C THR A 687 25.52 -20.18 -40.98
N ASN A 688 25.72 -21.29 -40.26
CA ASN A 688 25.40 -21.44 -38.82
C ASN A 688 23.99 -20.94 -38.41
N ASN A 689 23.04 -20.90 -39.34
CA ASN A 689 21.68 -20.42 -39.06
C ASN A 689 20.68 -21.45 -39.56
N VAL A 690 19.65 -21.71 -38.77
CA VAL A 690 18.47 -22.50 -39.16
C VAL A 690 17.69 -21.72 -40.23
N PRO A 691 17.58 -22.24 -41.47
CA PRO A 691 16.88 -21.55 -42.54
C PRO A 691 15.40 -21.25 -42.22
N ALA A 692 14.89 -20.15 -42.79
CA ALA A 692 13.47 -19.83 -42.72
C ALA A 692 12.62 -20.91 -43.44
N GLY A 693 11.56 -21.38 -42.80
CA GLY A 693 10.73 -22.48 -43.30
C GLY A 693 10.10 -23.31 -42.18
N LYS A 694 9.31 -24.33 -42.54
CA LYS A 694 8.60 -25.24 -41.63
C LYS A 694 9.36 -26.56 -41.47
N TYR A 695 9.59 -26.99 -40.24
CA TYR A 695 10.28 -28.24 -39.88
C TYR A 695 9.30 -29.18 -39.17
N GLU A 696 9.30 -30.47 -39.51
CA GLU A 696 8.49 -31.54 -38.91
C GLU A 696 9.43 -32.68 -38.45
N PHE A 697 9.62 -32.86 -37.15
CA PHE A 697 10.54 -33.82 -36.52
C PHE A 697 9.87 -35.15 -36.12
N THR A 698 10.66 -36.23 -36.14
CA THR A 698 10.36 -37.54 -35.57
C THR A 698 11.48 -37.95 -34.60
N ILE A 699 11.11 -38.18 -33.34
CA ILE A 699 11.99 -38.57 -32.23
C ILE A 699 11.72 -40.06 -31.95
N ASN A 700 12.72 -40.91 -32.15
CA ASN A 700 12.57 -42.36 -31.97
C ASN A 700 12.63 -42.76 -30.48
N SER A 701 12.03 -43.89 -30.11
CA SER A 701 12.14 -44.44 -28.75
C SER A 701 13.60 -44.74 -28.39
N GLY A 702 14.01 -44.40 -27.17
CA GLY A 702 15.41 -44.48 -26.73
C GLY A 702 16.30 -43.36 -27.29
N ALA A 703 15.72 -42.24 -27.74
CA ALA A 703 16.47 -41.06 -28.15
C ALA A 703 17.19 -40.38 -26.98
N VAL A 704 16.69 -40.53 -25.75
CA VAL A 704 17.32 -40.09 -24.48
C VAL A 704 17.00 -41.08 -23.34
N LYS A 705 17.71 -40.95 -22.20
CA LYS A 705 17.45 -41.68 -20.95
C LYS A 705 17.42 -40.72 -19.76
N ASP A 706 16.65 -41.04 -18.72
CA ASP A 706 16.66 -40.31 -17.44
C ASP A 706 17.82 -40.76 -16.53
N LEU A 707 17.96 -40.12 -15.36
CA LEU A 707 18.95 -40.46 -14.32
C LEU A 707 18.81 -41.89 -13.77
N ALA A 708 17.58 -42.42 -13.69
CA ALA A 708 17.28 -43.78 -13.26
C ALA A 708 17.56 -44.85 -14.35
N GLY A 709 17.89 -44.41 -15.58
CA GLY A 709 18.21 -45.24 -16.73
C GLY A 709 17.00 -45.67 -17.57
N ASN A 710 15.80 -45.16 -17.30
CA ASN A 710 14.61 -45.44 -18.11
C ASN A 710 14.71 -44.71 -19.46
N SER A 711 14.19 -45.34 -20.52
CA SER A 711 14.35 -44.86 -21.91
C SER A 711 13.12 -44.11 -22.40
N SER A 712 13.33 -43.05 -23.20
CA SER A 712 12.21 -42.26 -23.71
C SER A 712 11.32 -43.01 -24.70
N ASP A 713 10.02 -42.67 -24.72
CA ASP A 713 9.09 -43.12 -25.76
C ASP A 713 9.29 -42.33 -27.08
N ALA A 714 8.68 -42.79 -28.17
CA ALA A 714 8.73 -42.12 -29.48
C ALA A 714 7.76 -40.93 -29.56
N ALA A 715 8.13 -39.84 -30.27
CA ALA A 715 7.33 -38.62 -30.41
C ALA A 715 7.54 -37.89 -31.76
N THR A 716 6.70 -36.89 -32.09
CA THR A 716 6.83 -36.02 -33.28
C THR A 716 6.60 -34.55 -32.92
N ALA A 717 7.14 -33.60 -33.71
CA ALA A 717 7.04 -32.16 -33.41
C ALA A 717 7.12 -31.27 -34.68
N VAL A 718 6.64 -30.02 -34.63
CA VAL A 718 6.62 -29.09 -35.79
C VAL A 718 6.96 -27.65 -35.38
N ILE A 719 7.81 -26.93 -36.14
CA ILE A 719 8.14 -25.49 -35.95
C ILE A 719 8.22 -24.71 -37.28
N THR A 720 8.10 -23.38 -37.25
CA THR A 720 8.26 -22.49 -38.41
C THR A 720 9.18 -21.30 -38.10
N VAL A 721 10.15 -21.01 -38.99
CA VAL A 721 11.18 -19.96 -38.82
C VAL A 721 10.96 -18.81 -39.85
N SER A 722 11.02 -17.54 -39.42
CA SER A 722 10.68 -16.34 -40.23
C SER A 722 11.89 -15.39 -40.44
N GLY A 723 12.04 -14.77 -41.62
CA GLY A 723 13.13 -13.81 -41.92
C GLY A 723 12.70 -12.32 -41.93
N SER A 724 13.64 -11.37 -41.79
CA SER A 724 13.37 -9.91 -41.81
C SER A 724 14.53 -9.09 -42.41
N SER A 725 14.23 -8.02 -43.16
CA SER A 725 15.18 -6.99 -43.65
C SER A 725 14.47 -5.65 -43.96
N SER A 726 15.14 -4.48 -43.81
CA SER A 726 14.66 -3.13 -44.24
C SER A 726 15.78 -2.08 -44.44
N SER A 727 15.53 -1.01 -45.25
CA SER A 727 16.46 0.10 -45.64
C SER A 727 15.90 1.51 -45.24
N GLY A 728 16.75 2.51 -44.93
CA GLY A 728 16.38 3.65 -44.03
C GLY A 728 16.74 5.10 -44.42
N GLY A 729 16.03 6.06 -43.78
CA GLY A 729 16.26 7.52 -43.78
C GLY A 729 17.32 8.01 -42.76
N LEU A 730 17.33 9.30 -42.37
CA LEU A 730 18.27 9.83 -41.35
C LEU A 730 18.22 8.99 -40.06
N ALA A 731 19.38 8.51 -39.62
CA ALA A 731 19.54 7.61 -38.49
C ALA A 731 20.80 7.95 -37.68
N LEU A 732 20.72 7.73 -36.36
CA LEU A 732 21.88 7.64 -35.49
C LEU A 732 22.54 6.27 -35.76
N SER A 733 23.73 6.30 -36.34
CA SER A 733 24.48 5.12 -36.78
C SER A 733 25.25 4.46 -35.63
N ALA A 734 25.86 5.27 -34.76
CA ALA A 734 26.68 4.77 -33.64
C ALA A 734 26.84 5.82 -32.53
N VAL A 735 27.21 5.35 -31.34
CA VAL A 735 27.67 6.19 -30.24
C VAL A 735 28.96 5.60 -29.67
N TYR A 736 30.02 6.40 -29.66
CA TYR A 736 31.35 6.02 -29.17
C TYR A 736 31.64 6.66 -27.81
N THR A 737 32.24 5.91 -26.89
CA THR A 737 32.59 6.36 -25.52
C THR A 737 34.01 5.95 -25.15
N SER A 738 34.50 6.36 -23.98
CA SER A 738 35.82 5.94 -23.47
C SER A 738 35.89 4.46 -23.08
N PHE A 739 34.76 3.77 -22.94
CA PHE A 739 34.70 2.37 -22.51
C PHE A 739 35.10 1.40 -23.63
N THR A 740 34.84 1.72 -24.90
CA THR A 740 35.05 0.84 -26.07
C THR A 740 36.43 0.99 -26.70
N ASN A 741 37.50 0.89 -25.91
CA ASN A 741 38.86 1.24 -26.34
C ASN A 741 39.55 0.19 -27.26
N SER A 742 38.89 -0.94 -27.61
CA SER A 742 39.45 -1.92 -28.57
C SER A 742 38.72 -1.93 -29.92
N THR A 743 37.50 -1.40 -30.00
CA THR A 743 36.64 -1.45 -31.18
C THR A 743 36.33 -0.07 -31.75
N ASN A 744 36.65 1.01 -31.03
CA ASN A 744 36.50 2.36 -31.53
C ASN A 744 37.40 2.61 -32.76
N PRO A 745 36.94 3.39 -33.75
CA PRO A 745 37.82 3.97 -34.75
C PRO A 745 39.01 4.68 -34.10
N THR A 746 40.18 4.66 -34.75
CA THR A 746 41.44 5.21 -34.21
C THR A 746 41.33 6.64 -33.68
N ASN A 747 40.43 7.44 -34.25
CA ASN A 747 40.17 8.83 -33.87
C ASN A 747 39.39 8.99 -32.55
N TYR A 748 38.83 7.91 -31.99
CA TYR A 748 38.00 7.89 -30.77
C TYR A 748 38.57 7.02 -29.64
N GLN A 749 39.79 6.51 -29.79
CA GLN A 749 40.46 5.67 -28.78
C GLN A 749 40.90 6.45 -27.52
N ASN A 750 40.96 7.78 -27.59
CA ASN A 750 41.41 8.64 -26.49
C ASN A 750 40.30 9.54 -25.93
N LEU A 751 39.03 9.12 -26.03
CA LEU A 751 37.92 9.86 -25.42
C LEU A 751 38.06 9.89 -23.89
N LYS A 752 37.78 11.04 -23.28
CA LYS A 752 37.69 11.16 -21.82
C LYS A 752 36.37 10.55 -21.31
N ASN A 753 36.31 10.19 -20.03
CA ASN A 753 35.10 9.60 -19.43
C ASN A 753 33.85 10.49 -19.52
N ASN A 754 34.05 11.80 -19.60
CA ASN A 754 32.98 12.76 -19.75
C ASN A 754 32.63 13.07 -21.23
N GLN A 755 33.17 12.33 -22.20
CA GLN A 755 32.97 12.58 -23.63
C GLN A 755 32.31 11.39 -24.34
N LEU A 756 31.37 11.70 -25.24
CA LEU A 756 30.79 10.72 -26.16
C LEU A 756 30.62 11.33 -27.55
N VAL A 757 30.78 10.51 -28.58
CA VAL A 757 30.63 10.92 -29.99
C VAL A 757 29.44 10.21 -30.61
N LEU A 758 28.48 10.97 -31.14
CA LEU A 758 27.33 10.46 -31.86
C LEU A 758 27.56 10.57 -33.37
N GLU A 759 27.44 9.46 -34.09
CA GLU A 759 27.61 9.38 -35.54
C GLU A 759 26.25 9.21 -36.24
N PHE A 760 26.01 9.98 -37.30
CA PHE A 760 24.80 9.93 -38.10
C PHE A 760 25.09 9.49 -39.54
N ASN A 761 24.14 8.80 -40.17
CA ASN A 761 24.31 8.34 -41.56
C ASN A 761 24.27 9.48 -42.59
N LYS A 762 23.84 10.68 -42.20
CA LYS A 762 23.77 11.91 -43.03
C LYS A 762 24.29 13.13 -42.26
N GLU A 763 24.72 14.16 -43.00
CA GLU A 763 25.19 15.41 -42.41
C GLU A 763 24.04 16.18 -41.76
N LEU A 764 24.21 16.63 -40.52
CA LEU A 764 23.24 17.41 -39.76
C LEU A 764 23.29 18.90 -40.12
N ALA A 765 22.16 19.58 -40.00
CA ALA A 765 22.06 21.03 -40.19
C ALA A 765 22.68 21.80 -39.01
N ALA A 766 22.49 21.30 -37.77
CA ALA A 766 23.01 21.86 -36.53
C ALA A 766 23.23 20.76 -35.49
N ALA A 767 24.22 20.94 -34.60
CA ALA A 767 24.53 20.02 -33.50
C ALA A 767 24.64 20.69 -32.13
N ASN A 768 24.58 22.02 -32.05
CA ASN A 768 24.79 22.79 -30.82
C ASN A 768 23.53 22.93 -29.94
N ASP A 769 22.41 22.37 -30.37
CA ASP A 769 21.18 22.35 -29.58
C ASP A 769 21.23 21.15 -28.61
N VAL A 770 21.88 21.34 -27.46
CA VAL A 770 22.06 20.33 -26.40
C VAL A 770 20.71 19.76 -25.93
N SER A 771 19.61 20.50 -26.06
CA SER A 771 18.26 20.06 -25.66
C SER A 771 17.73 18.88 -26.48
N LYS A 772 18.33 18.61 -27.64
CA LYS A 772 17.97 17.51 -28.54
C LYS A 772 18.53 16.17 -28.11
N TYR A 773 19.49 16.16 -27.18
CA TYR A 773 20.19 14.99 -26.69
C TYR A 773 19.71 14.64 -25.28
N GLN A 774 19.59 13.35 -24.99
CA GLN A 774 19.07 12.84 -23.73
C GLN A 774 19.85 11.61 -23.28
N ILE A 775 19.91 11.40 -21.96
CA ILE A 775 20.43 10.19 -21.32
C ILE A 775 19.29 9.61 -20.49
N ASN A 776 18.96 8.32 -20.68
CA ASN A 776 17.86 7.62 -20.03
C ASN A 776 16.52 8.38 -20.14
N GLY A 777 16.28 9.00 -21.31
CA GLY A 777 15.08 9.81 -21.58
C GLY A 777 15.06 11.19 -20.90
N SER A 778 16.04 11.51 -20.07
CA SER A 778 16.19 12.82 -19.43
C SER A 778 17.13 13.73 -20.24
N ALA A 779 16.92 15.04 -20.16
CA ALA A 779 17.83 16.02 -20.78
C ALA A 779 19.27 15.82 -20.25
N LEU A 780 20.27 16.12 -21.09
CA LEU A 780 21.67 16.04 -20.66
C LEU A 780 21.91 16.89 -19.39
N PRO A 781 22.84 16.46 -18.50
CA PRO A 781 23.18 17.18 -17.29
C PRO A 781 23.49 18.66 -17.55
N ASN A 782 23.06 19.53 -16.63
CA ASN A 782 23.26 20.97 -16.77
C ASN A 782 24.74 21.33 -16.91
N GLY A 783 25.09 22.10 -17.95
CA GLY A 783 26.48 22.41 -18.31
C GLY A 783 27.07 21.51 -19.39
N SER A 784 26.32 20.53 -19.91
CA SER A 784 26.74 19.74 -21.06
C SER A 784 26.85 20.61 -22.32
N THR A 785 27.79 20.27 -23.19
CA THR A 785 27.98 20.92 -24.50
C THR A 785 27.82 19.90 -25.63
N SER A 786 27.47 20.37 -26.81
CA SER A 786 27.45 19.55 -28.03
C SER A 786 28.06 20.34 -29.19
N THR A 787 29.01 19.75 -29.92
CA THR A 787 29.76 20.41 -30.99
C THR A 787 30.09 19.43 -32.11
N PHE A 788 30.08 19.90 -33.36
CA PHE A 788 30.54 19.09 -34.47
C PHE A 788 32.05 18.84 -34.37
N ILE A 789 32.46 17.61 -34.66
CA ILE A 789 33.86 17.24 -34.78
C ILE A 789 34.10 16.58 -36.12
N TYR A 790 35.24 16.86 -36.77
CA TYR A 790 35.63 16.36 -38.08
C TYR A 790 34.73 16.79 -39.26
N ASP A 791 33.45 16.45 -39.22
CA ASP A 791 32.43 16.76 -40.22
C ASP A 791 31.06 17.05 -39.56
N LYS A 792 30.01 17.18 -40.37
CA LYS A 792 28.64 17.42 -39.89
C LYS A 792 27.87 16.13 -39.54
N LYS A 793 28.51 14.96 -39.59
CA LYS A 793 27.93 13.67 -39.22
C LYS A 793 28.30 13.23 -37.81
N HIS A 794 29.31 13.84 -37.22
CA HIS A 794 29.81 13.48 -35.88
C HIS A 794 29.63 14.62 -34.89
N VAL A 795 28.97 14.33 -33.78
CA VAL A 795 28.74 15.29 -32.69
C VAL A 795 29.45 14.81 -31.44
N LEU A 796 30.40 15.59 -30.95
CA LEU A 796 30.97 15.43 -29.62
C LEU A 796 30.01 16.04 -28.60
N VAL A 797 29.59 15.24 -27.63
CA VAL A 797 28.92 15.71 -26.42
C VAL A 797 29.92 15.62 -25.27
N GLU A 798 30.07 16.71 -24.53
CA GLU A 798 30.86 16.75 -23.29
C GLU A 798 29.93 16.94 -22.10
N LEU A 799 30.07 16.06 -21.12
CA LEU A 799 29.32 16.07 -19.88
C LEU A 799 30.13 16.79 -18.77
N PRO A 800 29.47 17.49 -17.83
CA PRO A 800 30.14 18.06 -16.66
C PRO A 800 30.80 17.00 -15.79
N ASP A 801 31.92 17.33 -15.15
CA ASP A 801 32.56 16.44 -14.16
C ASP A 801 31.58 16.05 -13.04
N GLY A 802 31.58 14.78 -12.66
CA GLY A 802 30.68 14.21 -11.66
C GLY A 802 29.22 14.03 -12.09
N SER A 803 28.86 14.31 -13.36
CA SER A 803 27.48 14.12 -13.82
C SER A 803 27.05 12.65 -13.95
N ILE A 804 28.00 11.73 -14.06
CA ILE A 804 27.81 10.29 -14.15
C ILE A 804 28.42 9.65 -12.90
N GLN A 805 27.56 9.25 -11.96
CA GLN A 805 27.97 8.78 -10.63
C GLN A 805 28.42 7.31 -10.58
N ALA A 806 28.03 6.51 -11.58
CA ALA A 806 28.36 5.09 -11.67
C ALA A 806 28.49 4.66 -13.13
N THR A 807 29.47 3.81 -13.43
CA THR A 807 29.61 3.20 -14.76
C THR A 807 28.41 2.30 -15.04
N GLY A 808 27.88 2.36 -16.25
CA GLY A 808 26.79 1.47 -16.64
C GLY A 808 26.19 1.80 -18.00
N THR A 809 25.42 0.84 -18.50
CA THR A 809 24.67 0.97 -19.76
C THR A 809 23.60 2.05 -19.61
N ARG A 810 23.57 3.00 -20.55
CA ARG A 810 22.58 4.08 -20.57
C ARG A 810 22.03 4.24 -21.96
N THR A 811 20.77 4.62 -22.06
CA THR A 811 20.19 4.94 -23.37
C THR A 811 20.49 6.39 -23.70
N VAL A 812 21.33 6.61 -24.70
CA VAL A 812 21.59 7.94 -25.28
C VAL A 812 20.63 8.12 -26.44
N SER A 813 19.76 9.12 -26.36
CA SER A 813 18.76 9.38 -27.39
C SER A 813 18.84 10.80 -27.95
N VAL A 814 18.37 10.93 -29.19
CA VAL A 814 18.38 12.17 -29.95
C VAL A 814 17.02 12.38 -30.60
N THR A 815 16.50 13.60 -30.51
CA THR A 815 15.17 13.95 -31.00
C THR A 815 15.21 15.18 -31.89
N GLY A 816 14.38 15.20 -32.94
CA GLY A 816 14.09 16.41 -33.71
C GLY A 816 15.29 17.09 -34.39
N LEU A 817 16.34 16.34 -34.73
CA LEU A 817 17.42 16.83 -35.57
C LEU A 817 17.02 16.81 -37.04
N ALA A 818 17.58 17.73 -37.82
CA ALA A 818 17.46 17.75 -39.28
C ALA A 818 18.82 17.55 -39.93
N ALA A 819 18.85 16.81 -41.02
CA ALA A 819 19.96 16.74 -41.93
C ALA A 819 20.06 18.01 -42.78
N SER A 820 21.24 18.28 -43.32
CA SER A 820 21.53 19.42 -44.20
C SER A 820 20.76 19.36 -45.52
N ASP A 821 20.27 18.18 -45.92
CA ASP A 821 19.40 17.95 -47.09
C ASP A 821 17.90 18.15 -46.79
N GLY A 822 17.55 18.48 -45.54
CA GLY A 822 16.17 18.71 -45.09
C GLY A 822 15.47 17.48 -44.52
N ASP A 823 16.09 16.29 -44.56
CA ASP A 823 15.54 15.12 -43.88
C ASP A 823 15.46 15.36 -42.38
N THR A 824 14.36 14.97 -41.75
CA THR A 824 14.21 15.08 -40.30
C THR A 824 14.33 13.72 -39.64
N LEU A 825 14.90 13.69 -38.45
CA LEU A 825 14.94 12.52 -37.59
C LEU A 825 13.50 12.27 -37.11
N GLY A 826 12.74 11.48 -37.88
CA GLY A 826 11.28 11.40 -37.74
C GLY A 826 10.80 10.94 -36.36
N SER A 827 11.54 10.06 -35.70
CA SER A 827 11.32 9.61 -34.32
C SER A 827 12.61 9.68 -33.50
N THR A 828 12.48 9.68 -32.16
CA THR A 828 13.63 9.54 -31.25
C THR A 828 14.48 8.35 -31.68
N LYS A 829 15.75 8.59 -31.98
CA LYS A 829 16.73 7.52 -32.20
C LYS A 829 17.59 7.40 -30.97
N SER A 830 17.96 6.17 -30.63
CA SER A 830 18.74 5.91 -29.43
C SER A 830 19.77 4.82 -29.66
N ALA A 831 20.86 4.91 -28.92
CA ALA A 831 21.84 3.85 -28.73
C ALA A 831 21.98 3.56 -27.23
N THR A 832 22.52 2.41 -26.87
CA THR A 832 22.72 1.99 -25.48
C THR A 832 24.21 1.81 -25.15
N PRO A 833 25.03 2.88 -25.20
CA PRO A 833 26.44 2.77 -24.83
C PRO A 833 26.60 2.57 -23.32
N ILE A 834 27.77 2.06 -22.93
CA ILE A 834 28.24 2.12 -21.54
C ILE A 834 28.92 3.47 -21.34
N LEU A 835 28.42 4.25 -20.37
CA LEU A 835 29.08 5.47 -19.90
C LEU A 835 29.88 5.13 -18.65
N ASN A 836 31.15 5.53 -18.62
CA ASN A 836 31.95 5.46 -17.40
C ASN A 836 31.50 6.53 -16.40
N GLU A 837 31.63 6.23 -15.11
CA GLU A 837 31.56 7.30 -14.11
C GLU A 837 32.64 8.36 -14.38
N ASN A 838 32.32 9.60 -14.07
CA ASN A 838 33.20 10.74 -14.23
C ASN A 838 33.35 11.56 -12.94
N VAL A 839 33.16 10.92 -11.79
CA VAL A 839 33.41 11.47 -10.47
C VAL A 839 34.92 11.45 -10.24
N ARG A 840 35.46 12.49 -9.61
CA ARG A 840 36.90 12.56 -9.32
C ARG A 840 37.15 12.09 -7.89
N PRO A 841 38.24 11.33 -7.66
CA PRO A 841 38.68 11.01 -6.31
C PRO A 841 39.07 12.28 -5.56
N VAL A 842 38.47 12.48 -4.39
CA VAL A 842 38.72 13.60 -3.49
C VAL A 842 39.65 13.15 -2.37
N ALA A 843 40.82 13.78 -2.27
CA ALA A 843 41.75 13.54 -1.17
C ALA A 843 41.12 14.08 0.13
N GLN A 844 40.96 13.23 1.16
CA GLN A 844 40.22 13.56 2.38
C GLN A 844 41.13 13.85 3.57
N SER A 845 42.16 13.03 3.78
CA SER A 845 43.04 13.16 4.94
C SER A 845 44.44 12.63 4.65
N VAL A 846 45.42 13.11 5.40
CA VAL A 846 46.78 12.57 5.41
C VAL A 846 47.17 12.20 6.84
N VAL A 847 47.73 11.01 7.03
CA VAL A 847 48.22 10.51 8.31
C VAL A 847 49.67 10.05 8.19
N ILE A 848 50.45 10.26 9.25
CA ILE A 848 51.80 9.71 9.39
C ILE A 848 51.64 8.26 9.83
N ALA A 849 51.93 7.32 8.93
CA ALA A 849 51.86 5.88 9.22
C ALA A 849 53.14 5.38 9.91
N SER A 850 54.29 5.96 9.57
CA SER A 850 55.59 5.70 10.20
C SER A 850 56.53 6.90 10.01
N ASP A 851 57.77 6.78 10.50
CA ASP A 851 58.83 7.77 10.27
C ASP A 851 59.29 7.87 8.79
N SER A 852 58.81 6.97 7.93
CA SER A 852 59.10 6.93 6.49
C SER A 852 57.86 6.98 5.61
N THR A 853 56.65 6.90 6.15
CA THR A 853 55.44 6.66 5.34
C THR A 853 54.28 7.58 5.73
N LEU A 854 53.61 8.15 4.72
CA LEU A 854 52.33 8.84 4.84
C LEU A 854 51.23 8.03 4.14
N ASN A 855 50.02 8.03 4.72
CA ASN A 855 48.83 7.50 4.05
C ASN A 855 47.88 8.65 3.77
N VAL A 856 47.44 8.77 2.52
CA VAL A 856 46.41 9.71 2.09
C VAL A 856 45.15 8.93 1.76
N THR A 857 44.03 9.22 2.43
CA THR A 857 42.73 8.57 2.17
C THR A 857 41.90 9.38 1.20
N PHE A 858 41.22 8.71 0.26
CA PHE A 858 40.39 9.30 -0.78
C PHE A 858 38.91 8.93 -0.63
N SER A 859 38.03 9.66 -1.32
CA SER A 859 36.57 9.41 -1.38
C SER A 859 36.18 8.08 -1.99
N GLU A 860 37.08 7.49 -2.78
CA GLU A 860 36.82 6.28 -3.54
C GLU A 860 38.11 5.49 -3.79
N THR A 861 37.95 4.29 -4.36
CA THR A 861 39.05 3.39 -4.67
C THR A 861 39.93 3.96 -5.78
N LEU A 862 41.24 3.99 -5.55
CA LEU A 862 42.20 4.46 -6.53
C LEU A 862 42.53 3.37 -7.57
N GLY A 863 42.69 3.79 -8.82
CA GLY A 863 43.05 2.92 -9.93
C GLY A 863 44.51 3.06 -10.32
N ASN A 864 45.06 1.96 -10.81
CA ASN A 864 46.36 1.96 -11.43
C ASN A 864 46.21 2.47 -12.87
N GLY A 865 46.73 3.67 -13.16
CA GLY A 865 46.69 4.28 -14.49
C GLY A 865 46.88 3.25 -15.62
N VAL A 866 45.97 3.28 -16.58
CA VAL A 866 45.55 2.17 -17.44
C VAL A 866 46.69 1.28 -17.96
N GLY A 867 46.58 -0.02 -17.64
CA GLY A 867 47.22 -1.15 -18.30
C GLY A 867 46.56 -2.45 -17.82
N ASN A 868 45.86 -3.15 -18.71
CA ASN A 868 45.16 -4.43 -18.47
C ASN A 868 46.14 -5.55 -18.04
N ASN A 869 46.68 -5.53 -16.81
CA ASN A 869 47.24 -6.75 -16.17
C ASN A 869 47.69 -6.61 -14.70
N GLY A 870 47.16 -5.66 -13.92
CA GLY A 870 47.47 -5.60 -12.49
C GLY A 870 48.93 -5.31 -12.12
N THR A 871 49.76 -4.86 -13.07
CA THR A 871 51.12 -4.34 -12.80
C THR A 871 51.14 -2.80 -12.89
N PRO A 872 51.80 -2.06 -11.97
CA PRO A 872 51.87 -0.60 -11.99
C PRO A 872 52.36 -0.07 -13.33
N SER A 873 51.50 0.62 -14.07
CA SER A 873 51.80 1.15 -15.41
C SER A 873 51.94 2.67 -15.33
N GLY A 874 53.07 3.12 -14.75
CA GLY A 874 53.49 4.51 -14.80
C GLY A 874 54.02 5.09 -13.49
N SER A 875 54.95 6.04 -13.61
CA SER A 875 55.44 6.86 -12.49
C SER A 875 54.35 7.84 -12.04
N ILE A 876 54.04 7.91 -10.73
CA ILE A 876 53.17 8.97 -10.20
C ILE A 876 53.86 10.32 -10.33
N SER A 877 53.12 11.33 -10.80
CA SER A 877 53.54 12.72 -10.93
C SER A 877 52.51 13.67 -10.31
N GLY A 878 52.92 14.92 -10.09
CA GLY A 878 52.05 15.96 -9.54
C GLY A 878 51.67 15.79 -8.06
N VAL A 879 52.39 14.95 -7.31
CA VAL A 879 52.26 14.85 -5.85
C VAL A 879 53.47 15.51 -5.19
N GLU A 880 53.25 16.50 -4.32
CA GLU A 880 54.29 17.20 -3.58
C GLU A 880 54.11 17.03 -2.07
N VAL A 881 55.18 16.70 -1.36
CA VAL A 881 55.20 16.66 0.10
C VAL A 881 55.98 17.87 0.63
N TRP A 882 55.36 18.64 1.51
CA TRP A 882 55.94 19.81 2.17
C TRP A 882 56.03 19.55 3.68
N ILE A 883 57.19 19.79 4.28
CA ILE A 883 57.45 19.58 5.70
C ILE A 883 57.83 20.93 6.30
N ASN A 884 57.09 21.36 7.32
CA ASN A 884 57.26 22.66 7.99
C ASN A 884 57.31 23.85 7.01
N GLY A 885 56.48 23.80 5.97
CA GLY A 885 56.39 24.86 4.95
C GLY A 885 57.48 24.81 3.86
N VAL A 886 58.33 23.78 3.83
CA VAL A 886 59.37 23.59 2.79
C VAL A 886 59.10 22.33 1.97
N LYS A 887 59.17 22.42 0.65
CA LYS A 887 59.03 21.26 -0.25
C LYS A 887 60.14 20.25 0.02
N SER A 888 59.77 19.01 0.32
CA SER A 888 60.72 17.93 0.61
C SER A 888 61.54 17.58 -0.63
N ALA A 889 62.85 17.40 -0.45
CA ALA A 889 63.77 16.93 -1.49
C ALA A 889 63.93 15.40 -1.50
N ALA A 890 63.26 14.68 -0.59
CA ALA A 890 63.31 13.23 -0.53
C ALA A 890 62.68 12.59 -1.78
N SER A 891 63.20 11.44 -2.20
CA SER A 891 62.55 10.63 -3.23
C SER A 891 61.41 9.82 -2.60
N PHE A 892 60.24 9.88 -3.22
CA PHE A 892 59.06 9.14 -2.76
C PHE A 892 58.71 8.02 -3.72
N THR A 893 58.37 6.86 -3.17
CA THR A 893 57.67 5.79 -3.87
C THR A 893 56.21 5.77 -3.44
N TYR A 894 55.35 5.23 -4.30
CA TYR A 894 53.91 5.27 -4.11
C TYR A 894 53.31 3.87 -4.21
N GLY A 895 52.37 3.58 -3.33
CA GLY A 895 51.59 2.35 -3.35
C GLY A 895 50.10 2.64 -3.17
N TYR A 896 49.26 1.76 -3.70
CA TYR A 896 47.81 1.86 -3.60
C TYR A 896 47.25 0.67 -2.82
N SER A 897 46.30 0.94 -1.94
CA SER A 897 45.45 -0.09 -1.36
C SER A 897 44.07 0.50 -1.15
N ASN A 898 43.08 0.01 -1.90
CA ASN A 898 41.71 0.53 -1.91
C ASN A 898 41.68 2.05 -2.14
N ASN A 899 41.15 2.80 -1.18
CA ASN A 899 41.06 4.27 -1.22
C ASN A 899 42.27 4.97 -0.57
N VAL A 900 43.38 4.28 -0.34
CA VAL A 900 44.57 4.83 0.32
C VAL A 900 45.76 4.88 -0.63
N LEU A 901 46.31 6.08 -0.81
CA LEU A 901 47.63 6.30 -1.40
C LEU A 901 48.68 6.30 -0.30
N THR A 902 49.60 5.35 -0.37
CA THR A 902 50.77 5.26 0.52
C THR A 902 51.94 5.98 -0.14
N ILE A 903 52.49 7.00 0.52
CA ILE A 903 53.67 7.76 0.08
C ILE A 903 54.83 7.36 0.99
N SER A 904 55.83 6.67 0.43
CA SER A 904 56.99 6.17 1.19
C SER A 904 58.26 6.93 0.81
N SER A 905 58.94 7.52 1.80
CA SER A 905 60.24 8.15 1.63
C SER A 905 61.33 7.09 1.49
N SER A 906 62.28 7.30 0.58
CA SER A 906 63.49 6.48 0.48
C SER A 906 64.47 6.69 1.65
N THR A 907 64.23 7.69 2.51
CA THR A 907 65.09 8.05 3.64
C THR A 907 64.34 7.80 4.96
N ALA A 908 64.95 7.03 5.88
CA ALA A 908 64.40 6.81 7.22
C ALA A 908 64.36 8.12 8.04
N ASN A 909 63.46 8.23 9.03
CA ASN A 909 63.24 9.45 9.84
C ASN A 909 62.88 10.72 9.05
N THR A 910 62.26 10.59 7.86
CA THR A 910 61.79 11.74 7.09
C THR A 910 60.64 12.44 7.81
N PHE A 911 59.72 11.67 8.40
CA PHE A 911 58.51 12.16 9.04
C PHE A 911 58.57 11.98 10.56
N ASN A 912 57.99 12.92 11.32
CA ASN A 912 57.73 12.75 12.74
C ASN A 912 56.44 13.47 13.18
N ALA A 913 55.91 13.07 14.33
CA ALA A 913 54.60 13.53 14.82
C ALA A 913 54.50 15.04 15.13
N THR A 914 55.62 15.76 15.21
CA THR A 914 55.64 17.20 15.52
C THR A 914 55.74 18.11 14.30
N GLN A 915 55.99 17.54 13.12
CA GLN A 915 56.09 18.28 11.88
C GLN A 915 54.70 18.67 11.36
N SER A 916 54.59 19.87 10.78
CA SER A 916 53.47 20.21 9.92
C SER A 916 53.73 19.64 8.53
N ILE A 917 52.82 18.80 8.04
CA ILE A 917 52.97 18.15 6.74
C ILE A 917 51.87 18.65 5.81
N GLN A 918 52.23 19.04 4.60
CA GLN A 918 51.28 19.27 3.52
C GLN A 918 51.52 18.30 2.38
N VAL A 919 50.45 17.68 1.87
CA VAL A 919 50.49 16.91 0.64
C VAL A 919 49.67 17.66 -0.40
N LYS A 920 50.31 18.06 -1.49
CA LYS A 920 49.68 18.80 -2.58
C LYS A 920 49.56 17.91 -3.80
N PHE A 921 48.36 17.85 -4.36
CA PHE A 921 48.10 17.29 -5.68
C PHE A 921 48.00 18.49 -6.63
N ILE A 922 48.88 18.55 -7.62
CA ILE A 922 48.96 19.66 -8.60
C ILE A 922 49.20 19.03 -9.97
N GLY A 923 48.17 19.01 -10.82
CA GLY A 923 48.19 18.29 -12.09
C GLY A 923 48.55 16.81 -11.92
N SER A 924 48.09 16.20 -10.82
CA SER A 924 48.47 14.84 -10.47
C SER A 924 47.82 13.81 -11.40
N ASN A 925 48.56 12.75 -11.72
CA ASN A 925 48.04 11.59 -12.44
C ASN A 925 47.50 10.50 -11.50
N VAL A 926 47.37 10.77 -10.20
CA VAL A 926 46.62 9.91 -9.27
C VAL A 926 45.15 9.92 -9.72
N ALA A 927 44.59 8.74 -9.91
CA ALA A 927 43.25 8.57 -10.46
C ALA A 927 42.51 7.41 -9.79
N ASP A 928 41.19 7.37 -9.98
CA ASP A 928 40.34 6.24 -9.61
C ASP A 928 40.47 5.06 -10.61
N MET A 929 39.69 4.00 -10.38
CA MET A 929 39.65 2.80 -11.23
C MET A 929 39.20 3.05 -12.66
N LYS A 930 38.53 4.17 -12.97
CA LYS A 930 38.10 4.54 -14.32
C LYS A 930 38.99 5.61 -14.95
N GLY A 931 40.00 6.10 -14.23
CA GLY A 931 40.99 7.03 -14.74
C GLY A 931 40.62 8.51 -14.54
N ASN A 932 39.64 8.85 -13.70
CA ASN A 932 39.40 10.26 -13.37
C ASN A 932 40.48 10.73 -12.38
N THR A 933 41.16 11.82 -12.74
CA THR A 933 42.30 12.33 -11.96
C THR A 933 41.86 13.21 -10.80
N VAL A 934 42.58 13.09 -9.69
CA VAL A 934 42.42 13.93 -8.49
C VAL A 934 42.54 15.41 -8.88
N ALA A 935 41.58 16.23 -8.43
CA ALA A 935 41.64 17.68 -8.63
C ALA A 935 42.75 18.32 -7.78
N ASP A 936 43.25 19.48 -8.21
CA ASP A 936 44.29 20.20 -7.47
C ASP A 936 43.83 20.53 -6.05
N ILE A 937 44.55 20.01 -5.05
CA ILE A 937 44.19 20.16 -3.63
C ILE A 937 45.43 20.11 -2.73
N THR A 938 45.37 20.80 -1.59
CA THR A 938 46.38 20.74 -0.52
C THR A 938 45.76 20.15 0.74
N LEU A 939 46.25 19.00 1.18
CA LEU A 939 45.94 18.40 2.47
C LEU A 939 46.97 18.82 3.52
N ASN A 940 46.54 18.99 4.76
CA ASN A 940 47.39 19.37 5.89
C ASN A 940 47.29 18.32 7.01
N LYS A 941 48.42 17.98 7.64
CA LYS A 941 48.53 17.13 8.84
C LYS A 941 49.34 17.82 9.92
#